data_AF-A0A150G2L5-F1
#
_entry.id   AF-A0A150G2L5-F1
#
_cell.length_a   1.000
_cell.length_b   1.000
_cell.length_c   1.000
_cell.angle_alpha   90.00
_cell.angle_beta   90.00
_cell.angle_gamma   90.00
#
_symmetry.space_group_name_H-M   'P 1'
#
loop_
_entity.id
_entity.type
_entity.pdbx_description
1 polymer ?
#
loop_
_entity_poly.entity_id
_entity_poly.type
_entity_poly.pdbx_seq_one_letter_code
_entity_poly.pdbx_strand_id
1 'polypeptide(L)'
;MQQHRALAGHAQQQQRPTLQPRCPARSIGTQRMSPIARAEPPKQAQQEPAKLFGMIPLQAKGQNLDARIESGEFTDAGSTKEKITRPLRQALAKEPIVGRSIARTLADLGRQWRAEAAKRMPEARGDIREIVGQPVFVPLYKLFLVYGKIFRLSFGPKSFVIISDPAYARQILLTNADKYSKGLLSEILDFVMGTGLIPADGEVWKARRRAVVPALHRKYVASMVGMFGDCTQHGTGTLDRYVASGASLDMENYFSRLALDIIGKAVFNYDFDSLTHDDPVIQAVYTVLREAEHRSTAPIAYWNIPGVAMLVPRQRRCAEALAIVNDCLDGLIDKCKKLVEEEDVEFSEEFLSDRDPSILHFLLASGDEISSKQLRDDLMTMLIAGHETTAAVLTWTLYTLAQHPEAADAIRAEVDEVLGDRAPGVEDFKRLRFTTRVINEAMRLYPQPPVLIRRALQDDKFDQYVVPAGSDLFISVWNLHRSPALWDEPEKFKPERFGPLDGPIPNEVTENFSYLPFGGGRRKCIGDQFALFEALVALSMLMRRYEFTLDTSKPPVGMTTGATIHTTSGLHMHIKRRDLSSVPPPAVRSAEAPAYAFACGAASSAPAPSPVAAAAAASTAAPAAGGCPFHMGAAAAAAPPAAAGAGVVMGGAAVGLGGGVSIGPSGL
;
A
#
# COMPACT_ATOMS: atom_id res chain seq x y z
N MET A 1 -43.83 53.76 27.26
CA MET A 1 -44.58 54.95 27.69
C MET A 1 -44.34 56.08 26.70
N GLN A 2 -45.44 56.67 26.19
CA GLN A 2 -45.59 57.99 25.56
C GLN A 2 -44.64 58.35 24.39
N GLN A 3 -45.09 58.29 23.13
CA GLN A 3 -45.89 59.29 22.38
C GLN A 3 -45.21 60.65 22.15
N HIS A 4 -44.91 60.97 20.88
CA HIS A 4 -45.38 62.13 20.09
C HIS A 4 -44.49 62.27 18.82
N ARG A 5 -45.02 62.09 17.59
CA ARG A 5 -45.65 63.09 16.69
C ARG A 5 -44.78 64.36 16.51
N ALA A 6 -44.63 65.00 15.35
CA ALA A 6 -45.01 64.80 13.95
C ALA A 6 -44.54 66.06 13.17
N LEU A 7 -44.38 65.94 11.84
CA LEU A 7 -44.66 66.93 10.78
C LEU A 7 -43.86 68.27 10.79
N ALA A 8 -42.99 68.50 9.80
CA ALA A 8 -43.23 69.00 8.44
C ALA A 8 -43.27 70.54 8.32
N GLY A 9 -42.44 71.09 7.43
CA GLY A 9 -42.43 72.51 7.04
C GLY A 9 -41.62 72.74 5.75
N HIS A 10 -42.34 73.10 4.69
CA HIS A 10 -41.91 73.31 3.30
C HIS A 10 -41.20 74.64 3.02
N ALA A 11 -40.36 74.65 1.97
CA ALA A 11 -40.20 75.65 0.88
C ALA A 11 -38.74 75.57 0.37
N GLN A 12 -38.35 75.66 -0.91
CA GLN A 12 -38.98 76.19 -2.12
C GLN A 12 -38.18 75.72 -3.36
N GLN A 13 -38.91 75.41 -4.43
CA GLN A 13 -38.58 75.42 -5.87
C GLN A 13 -37.33 76.21 -6.36
N GLN A 14 -36.49 75.60 -7.22
CA GLN A 14 -36.29 75.94 -8.65
C GLN A 14 -35.09 75.18 -9.28
N GLN A 15 -35.01 75.22 -10.62
CA GLN A 15 -34.50 74.19 -11.53
C GLN A 15 -33.10 74.47 -12.14
N ARG A 16 -32.43 73.36 -12.56
CA ARG A 16 -31.45 73.19 -13.68
C ARG A 16 -30.02 73.80 -13.52
N PRO A 17 -29.02 73.45 -14.39
CA PRO A 17 -28.52 72.14 -14.86
C PRO A 17 -26.95 72.05 -14.80
N THR A 18 -26.42 70.97 -15.36
CA THR A 18 -25.01 70.52 -15.55
C THR A 18 -23.96 71.50 -16.12
N LEU A 19 -22.72 71.48 -15.56
CA LEU A 19 -21.36 71.32 -16.18
C LEU A 19 -20.23 72.01 -15.36
N GLN A 20 -19.02 71.43 -15.44
CA GLN A 20 -17.76 71.58 -14.65
C GLN A 20 -17.25 73.00 -14.29
N PRO A 21 -16.29 73.13 -13.34
CA PRO A 21 -14.97 73.68 -13.72
C PRO A 21 -13.71 73.16 -12.95
N ARG A 22 -12.54 73.62 -13.45
CA ARG A 22 -11.13 73.19 -13.24
C ARG A 22 -10.33 73.92 -12.13
N CYS A 23 -9.27 73.23 -11.66
CA CYS A 23 -7.88 73.66 -11.28
C CYS A 23 -7.62 74.52 -10.01
N PRO A 24 -6.39 74.52 -9.40
CA PRO A 24 -5.05 74.21 -9.96
C PRO A 24 -4.08 73.33 -9.12
N ALA A 25 -2.91 73.05 -9.73
CA ALA A 25 -1.84 72.16 -9.29
C ALA A 25 -0.70 72.84 -8.49
N ARG A 26 -0.01 72.07 -7.63
CA ARG A 26 1.44 72.15 -7.40
C ARG A 26 2.00 70.84 -6.81
N SER A 27 3.24 70.56 -7.17
CA SER A 27 3.92 69.27 -7.31
C SER A 27 4.82 68.86 -6.15
N ILE A 28 4.85 67.57 -5.79
CA ILE A 28 6.03 66.87 -5.24
C ILE A 28 6.07 65.47 -5.89
N GLY A 29 7.24 65.08 -6.41
CA GLY A 29 7.41 64.10 -7.48
C GLY A 29 7.14 62.63 -7.13
N THR A 30 6.51 61.93 -8.06
CA THR A 30 6.49 60.48 -8.14
C THR A 30 7.68 60.01 -8.97
N GLN A 31 8.61 59.28 -8.34
CA GLN A 31 9.54 58.43 -9.08
C GLN A 31 8.74 57.34 -9.78
N ARG A 32 8.81 57.31 -11.12
CA ARG A 32 8.42 56.15 -11.92
C ARG A 32 9.32 54.98 -11.51
N MET A 33 8.77 53.99 -10.81
CA MET A 33 9.36 52.65 -10.86
C MET A 33 9.00 52.04 -12.22
N SER A 34 10.04 51.78 -13.01
CA SER A 34 9.97 51.05 -14.28
C SER A 34 9.28 49.69 -14.11
N PRO A 35 8.59 49.17 -15.13
CA PRO A 35 8.05 47.82 -15.11
C PRO A 35 9.20 46.82 -14.89
N ILE A 36 9.04 45.93 -13.91
CA ILE A 36 9.95 44.81 -13.68
C ILE A 36 9.97 43.97 -14.95
N ALA A 37 11.11 44.01 -15.65
CA ALA A 37 11.38 43.21 -16.81
C ALA A 37 11.29 41.72 -16.44
N ARG A 38 10.60 40.94 -17.29
CA ARG A 38 10.69 39.48 -17.33
C ARG A 38 12.16 39.08 -17.24
N ALA A 39 12.51 38.28 -16.24
CA ALA A 39 13.82 37.63 -16.21
C ALA A 39 13.94 36.74 -17.45
N GLU A 40 14.87 37.08 -18.35
CA GLU A 40 15.30 36.19 -19.42
C GLU A 40 15.88 34.90 -18.80
N PRO A 41 15.63 33.73 -19.40
CA PRO A 41 16.25 32.49 -18.95
C PRO A 41 17.78 32.62 -19.06
N PRO A 42 18.55 32.11 -18.07
CA PRO A 42 20.00 32.25 -18.12
C PRO A 42 20.56 31.56 -19.36
N LYS A 43 21.42 32.28 -20.08
CA LYS A 43 22.21 31.77 -21.20
C LYS A 43 22.89 30.47 -20.79
N GLN A 44 22.74 29.44 -21.63
CA GLN A 44 23.44 28.16 -21.55
C GLN A 44 24.95 28.41 -21.39
N ALA A 45 25.45 28.31 -20.17
CA ALA A 45 26.86 28.04 -19.94
C ALA A 45 27.08 26.59 -20.38
N GLN A 46 27.88 26.39 -21.42
CA GLN A 46 28.43 25.09 -21.78
C GLN A 46 29.21 24.55 -20.57
N GLN A 47 28.55 23.78 -19.73
CA GLN A 47 29.21 22.94 -18.75
C GLN A 47 29.79 21.75 -19.49
N GLU A 48 31.12 21.71 -19.60
CA GLU A 48 31.85 20.49 -19.91
C GLU A 48 31.37 19.36 -18.98
N PRO A 49 31.17 18.13 -19.50
CA PRO A 49 30.75 17.03 -18.67
C PRO A 49 31.88 16.69 -17.69
N ALA A 50 31.61 16.87 -16.40
CA ALA A 50 32.44 16.39 -15.32
C ALA A 50 32.62 14.86 -15.47
N LYS A 51 33.77 14.46 -16.01
CA LYS A 51 34.27 13.09 -16.00
C LYS A 51 34.63 12.72 -14.56
N LEU A 52 33.64 12.36 -13.75
CA LEU A 52 33.86 11.64 -12.50
C LEU A 52 32.67 10.72 -12.27
N PHE A 53 32.92 9.41 -12.29
CA PHE A 53 31.97 8.30 -12.45
C PHE A 53 31.51 8.07 -13.89
N GLY A 54 32.32 7.29 -14.64
CA GLY A 54 31.97 6.80 -15.96
C GLY A 54 30.66 6.02 -15.94
N MET A 55 29.60 6.63 -16.47
CA MET A 55 28.34 5.96 -16.75
C MET A 55 28.52 5.11 -18.00
N ILE A 56 28.70 3.81 -17.80
CA ILE A 56 28.59 2.80 -18.85
C ILE A 56 27.08 2.58 -19.11
N PRO A 57 26.61 2.54 -20.37
CA PRO A 57 25.19 2.35 -20.69
C PRO A 57 24.60 1.05 -20.09
N LEU A 58 23.33 1.11 -19.66
CA LEU A 58 22.58 0.08 -18.92
C LEU A 58 22.62 -1.32 -19.55
N GLN A 59 22.62 -1.41 -20.89
CA GLN A 59 22.74 -2.69 -21.62
C GLN A 59 24.07 -3.40 -21.31
N ALA A 60 25.17 -2.67 -21.16
CA ALA A 60 26.49 -3.24 -20.90
C ALA A 60 26.67 -3.68 -19.43
N LYS A 61 25.92 -3.10 -18.46
CA LYS A 61 25.87 -3.60 -17.08
C LYS A 61 25.06 -4.89 -16.96
N GLY A 62 23.92 -4.98 -17.65
CA GLY A 62 23.08 -6.18 -17.67
C GLY A 62 23.81 -7.40 -18.24
N GLN A 63 24.52 -7.22 -19.36
CA GLN A 63 25.34 -8.26 -20.00
C GLN A 63 26.48 -8.78 -19.11
N ASN A 64 27.04 -7.94 -18.23
CA ASN A 64 28.10 -8.33 -17.29
C ASN A 64 27.56 -9.19 -16.13
N LEU A 65 26.37 -8.85 -15.60
CA LEU A 65 25.74 -9.64 -14.54
C LEU A 65 25.31 -11.02 -15.04
N ASP A 66 24.70 -11.11 -16.23
CA ASP A 66 24.23 -12.38 -16.81
C ASP A 66 25.41 -13.34 -17.06
N ALA A 67 26.49 -12.86 -17.68
CA ALA A 67 27.69 -13.65 -17.93
C ALA A 67 28.38 -14.15 -16.63
N ARG A 68 28.22 -13.44 -15.50
CA ARG A 68 28.84 -13.80 -14.21
C ARG A 68 27.94 -14.65 -13.31
N ILE A 69 26.63 -14.52 -13.45
CA ILE A 69 25.67 -15.51 -12.94
C ILE A 69 25.93 -16.85 -13.65
N GLU A 70 26.09 -16.83 -14.98
CA GLU A 70 26.44 -18.01 -15.78
C GLU A 70 27.85 -18.56 -15.46
N SER A 71 28.81 -17.69 -15.11
CA SER A 71 30.17 -18.12 -14.71
C SER A 71 30.21 -18.84 -13.35
N GLY A 72 29.11 -18.83 -12.60
CA GLY A 72 29.02 -19.42 -11.27
C GLY A 72 29.71 -18.59 -10.18
N GLU A 73 30.06 -17.34 -10.46
CA GLU A 73 30.75 -16.47 -9.50
C GLU A 73 29.94 -16.24 -8.21
N PHE A 74 28.62 -16.21 -8.35
CA PHE A 74 27.70 -16.04 -7.23
C PHE A 74 27.40 -17.36 -6.52
N THR A 75 27.73 -18.53 -7.08
CA THR A 75 27.32 -19.84 -6.55
C THR A 75 28.40 -20.40 -5.64
N ASP A 76 28.26 -20.28 -4.32
CA ASP A 76 29.14 -21.01 -3.38
C ASP A 76 28.71 -22.49 -3.29
N ALA A 77 28.91 -23.23 -4.39
CA ALA A 77 28.50 -24.62 -4.53
C ALA A 77 29.38 -25.63 -3.76
N GLY A 78 30.30 -25.18 -2.91
CA GLY A 78 31.28 -26.07 -2.30
C GLY A 78 31.72 -25.64 -0.92
N SER A 79 31.70 -26.58 0.03
CA SER A 79 32.43 -26.48 1.29
C SER A 79 33.86 -26.05 1.01
N THR A 80 34.33 -24.95 1.61
CA THR A 80 35.74 -24.51 1.57
C THR A 80 36.70 -25.68 1.87
N LYS A 81 36.26 -26.63 2.71
CA LYS A 81 37.00 -27.86 3.06
C LYS A 81 37.11 -28.85 1.89
N GLU A 82 36.12 -28.94 1.01
CA GLU A 82 36.16 -29.81 -0.19
C GLU A 82 37.07 -29.23 -1.28
N LYS A 83 37.04 -27.90 -1.49
CA LYS A 83 37.94 -27.21 -2.42
C LYS A 83 39.42 -27.47 -2.08
N ILE A 84 39.76 -27.55 -0.78
CA ILE A 84 41.11 -27.81 -0.28
C ILE A 84 41.49 -29.30 -0.34
N THR A 85 40.55 -30.21 -0.08
CA THR A 85 40.86 -31.65 0.07
C THR A 85 40.75 -32.45 -1.23
N ARG A 86 40.08 -31.94 -2.26
CA ARG A 86 39.95 -32.61 -3.58
C ARG A 86 41.30 -32.85 -4.29
N PRO A 87 42.24 -31.90 -4.36
CA PRO A 87 43.57 -32.13 -4.94
C PRO A 87 44.38 -33.14 -4.14
N LEU A 88 44.34 -33.03 -2.80
CA LEU A 88 45.01 -33.94 -1.87
C LEU A 88 44.52 -35.38 -2.02
N ARG A 89 43.21 -35.58 -2.17
CA ARG A 89 42.60 -36.90 -2.43
C ARG A 89 43.08 -37.52 -3.75
N GLN A 90 43.19 -36.72 -4.81
CA GLN A 90 43.66 -37.19 -6.13
C GLN A 90 45.14 -37.57 -6.11
N ALA A 91 45.96 -36.87 -5.32
CA ALA A 91 47.36 -37.22 -5.11
C ALA A 91 47.50 -38.52 -4.31
N LEU A 92 46.78 -38.65 -3.19
CA LEU A 92 46.86 -39.82 -2.30
C LEU A 92 46.30 -41.11 -2.91
N ALA A 93 45.38 -41.02 -3.87
CA ALA A 93 44.85 -42.19 -4.58
C ALA A 93 45.89 -42.91 -5.46
N LYS A 94 47.04 -42.28 -5.74
CA LYS A 94 48.14 -42.83 -6.55
C LYS A 94 49.15 -43.67 -5.75
N GLU A 95 49.13 -43.57 -4.41
CA GLU A 95 50.01 -44.29 -3.49
C GLU A 95 49.47 -45.70 -3.13
N PRO A 96 50.31 -46.73 -2.95
CA PRO A 96 49.85 -48.07 -2.59
C PRO A 96 49.34 -48.14 -1.14
N ILE A 97 48.26 -48.92 -0.93
CA ILE A 97 47.64 -49.34 0.34
C ILE A 97 47.26 -48.19 1.31
N VAL A 98 48.24 -47.47 1.87
CA VAL A 98 48.02 -46.39 2.85
C VAL A 98 47.35 -45.18 2.20
N GLY A 99 47.83 -44.74 1.04
CA GLY A 99 47.26 -43.60 0.32
C GLY A 99 45.82 -43.83 -0.14
N ARG A 100 45.49 -45.04 -0.60
CA ARG A 100 44.11 -45.43 -0.97
C ARG A 100 43.16 -45.46 0.23
N SER A 101 43.64 -45.88 1.40
CA SER A 101 42.85 -45.86 2.64
C SER A 101 42.51 -44.42 3.04
N ILE A 102 43.51 -43.54 3.07
CA ILE A 102 43.33 -42.11 3.38
C ILE A 102 42.45 -41.42 2.33
N ALA A 103 42.60 -41.76 1.04
CA ALA A 103 41.76 -41.23 -0.02
C ALA A 103 40.29 -41.67 0.08
N ARG A 104 40.00 -42.89 0.58
CA ARG A 104 38.63 -43.34 0.88
C ARG A 104 38.04 -42.56 2.06
N THR A 105 38.78 -42.42 3.15
CA THR A 105 38.34 -41.64 4.32
C THR A 105 38.07 -40.17 3.94
N LEU A 106 38.93 -39.56 3.12
CA LEU A 106 38.70 -38.22 2.56
C LEU A 106 37.50 -38.17 1.60
N ALA A 107 37.19 -39.26 0.89
CA ALA A 107 36.00 -39.34 0.05
C ALA A 107 34.72 -39.44 0.89
N ASP A 108 34.74 -40.16 2.01
CA ASP A 108 33.64 -40.23 2.98
C ASP A 108 33.42 -38.91 3.71
N LEU A 109 34.49 -38.27 4.20
CA LEU A 109 34.45 -36.91 4.74
C LEU A 109 33.96 -35.91 3.69
N GLY A 110 34.41 -36.03 2.44
CA GLY A 110 33.92 -35.22 1.33
C GLY A 110 32.43 -35.46 1.02
N ARG A 111 31.93 -36.70 1.15
CA ARG A 111 30.50 -37.01 1.05
C ARG A 111 29.71 -36.36 2.19
N GLN A 112 30.21 -36.44 3.43
CA GLN A 112 29.60 -35.80 4.59
C GLN A 112 29.60 -34.27 4.47
N TRP A 113 30.70 -33.66 4.02
CA TRP A 113 30.76 -32.22 3.79
C TRP A 113 29.88 -31.77 2.62
N ARG A 114 29.71 -32.58 1.58
CA ARG A 114 28.72 -32.32 0.52
C ARG A 114 27.29 -32.42 1.04
N ALA A 115 26.99 -33.42 1.88
CA ALA A 115 25.69 -33.53 2.52
C ALA A 115 25.41 -32.35 3.47
N GLU A 116 26.44 -31.88 4.20
CA GLU A 116 26.34 -30.72 5.09
C GLU A 116 26.25 -29.40 4.31
N ALA A 117 26.97 -29.27 3.19
CA ALA A 117 26.87 -28.14 2.29
C ALA A 117 25.54 -28.11 1.54
N ALA A 118 24.97 -29.26 1.17
CA ALA A 118 23.66 -29.36 0.53
C ALA A 118 22.50 -28.94 1.46
N LYS A 119 22.70 -28.98 2.79
CA LYS A 119 21.77 -28.40 3.78
C LYS A 119 21.90 -26.88 3.91
N ARG A 120 22.95 -26.27 3.38
CA ARG A 120 23.13 -24.82 3.45
C ARG A 120 22.24 -24.17 2.41
N MET A 121 21.56 -23.11 2.84
CA MET A 121 20.82 -22.24 1.93
C MET A 121 21.75 -21.76 0.82
N PRO A 122 21.32 -21.82 -0.46
CA PRO A 122 22.10 -21.25 -1.55
C PRO A 122 22.41 -19.79 -1.24
N GLU A 123 23.64 -19.35 -1.46
CA GLU A 123 24.07 -17.99 -1.15
C GLU A 123 24.61 -17.32 -2.40
N ALA A 124 24.00 -16.20 -2.78
CA ALA A 124 24.49 -15.26 -3.77
C ALA A 124 25.35 -14.21 -3.06
N ARG A 125 26.67 -14.24 -3.30
CA ARG A 125 27.63 -13.25 -2.79
C ARG A 125 28.05 -12.33 -3.92
N GLY A 126 27.93 -11.02 -3.73
CA GLY A 126 28.23 -10.04 -4.78
C GLY A 126 28.70 -8.70 -4.25
N ASP A 127 29.19 -7.87 -5.15
CA ASP A 127 29.42 -6.45 -4.87
C ASP A 127 28.08 -5.70 -4.91
N ILE A 128 27.82 -4.88 -3.88
CA ILE A 128 26.61 -4.05 -3.77
C ILE A 128 26.44 -3.13 -4.99
N ARG A 129 27.54 -2.74 -5.66
CA ARG A 129 27.57 -1.89 -6.86
C ARG A 129 26.81 -2.47 -8.05
N GLU A 130 26.52 -3.77 -8.03
CA GLU A 130 25.79 -4.47 -9.10
C GLU A 130 24.27 -4.43 -8.92
N ILE A 131 23.79 -4.17 -7.69
CA ILE A 131 22.39 -3.86 -7.40
C ILE A 131 22.15 -2.33 -7.41
N VAL A 132 23.17 -1.55 -7.10
CA VAL A 132 23.08 -0.09 -7.06
C VAL A 132 22.92 0.48 -8.48
N GLY A 133 21.77 1.12 -8.72
CA GLY A 133 21.44 1.81 -9.97
C GLY A 133 20.41 1.10 -10.86
N GLN A 134 19.85 -0.03 -10.42
CA GLN A 134 18.66 -0.65 -11.01
C GLN A 134 17.62 -0.95 -9.91
N PRO A 135 16.33 -1.13 -10.24
CA PRO A 135 15.32 -1.53 -9.27
C PRO A 135 15.69 -2.86 -8.62
N VAL A 136 15.66 -2.93 -7.28
CA VAL A 136 16.16 -4.08 -6.51
C VAL A 136 15.55 -5.42 -6.93
N PHE A 137 14.30 -5.43 -7.38
CA PHE A 137 13.59 -6.64 -7.80
C PHE A 137 14.09 -7.22 -9.14
N VAL A 138 14.75 -6.44 -9.99
CA VAL A 138 15.30 -6.91 -11.28
C VAL A 138 16.44 -7.92 -11.08
N PRO A 139 17.53 -7.61 -10.35
CA PRO A 139 18.57 -8.60 -10.06
C PRO A 139 18.04 -9.73 -9.17
N LEU A 140 17.09 -9.47 -8.25
CA LEU A 140 16.46 -10.53 -7.45
C LEU A 140 15.71 -11.54 -8.30
N TYR A 141 15.10 -11.13 -9.42
CA TYR A 141 14.44 -12.04 -10.35
C TYR A 141 15.43 -12.95 -11.06
N LYS A 142 16.54 -12.38 -11.57
CA LYS A 142 17.62 -13.16 -12.20
C LYS A 142 18.23 -14.18 -11.25
N LEU A 143 18.50 -13.77 -10.01
CA LEU A 143 19.01 -14.66 -8.97
C LEU A 143 17.97 -15.74 -8.60
N PHE A 144 16.68 -15.39 -8.52
CA PHE A 144 15.63 -16.37 -8.29
C PHE A 144 15.59 -17.47 -9.35
N LEU A 145 15.75 -17.14 -10.64
CA LEU A 145 15.77 -18.13 -11.71
C LEU A 145 16.93 -19.13 -11.58
N VAL A 146 18.03 -18.75 -10.93
CA VAL A 146 19.24 -19.59 -10.77
C VAL A 146 19.28 -20.33 -9.43
N TYR A 147 19.02 -19.62 -8.33
CA TYR A 147 19.09 -20.17 -6.97
C TYR A 147 17.78 -20.79 -6.50
N GLY A 148 16.70 -20.53 -7.22
CA GLY A 148 15.37 -21.05 -6.95
C GLY A 148 14.65 -20.30 -5.84
N LYS A 149 13.75 -21.02 -5.18
CA LYS A 149 12.66 -20.48 -4.37
C LYS A 149 13.07 -19.80 -3.05
N ILE A 150 14.26 -20.10 -2.54
CA ILE A 150 14.84 -19.48 -1.34
C ILE A 150 16.35 -19.43 -1.44
N PHE A 151 16.94 -18.27 -1.18
CA PHE A 151 18.39 -18.10 -1.15
C PHE A 151 18.81 -16.94 -0.25
N ARG A 152 20.06 -16.94 0.19
CA ARG A 152 20.67 -15.85 0.93
C ARG A 152 21.38 -14.91 -0.05
N LEU A 153 21.14 -13.63 0.11
CA LEU A 153 21.80 -12.57 -0.63
C LEU A 153 22.71 -11.79 0.32
N SER A 154 24.01 -11.80 0.07
CA SER A 154 25.01 -11.23 0.98
C SER A 154 25.80 -10.09 0.30
N PHE A 155 25.76 -8.90 0.90
CA PHE A 155 26.54 -7.72 0.48
C PHE A 155 27.30 -7.13 1.66
N GLY A 156 28.62 -7.34 1.66
CA GLY A 156 29.47 -6.92 2.78
C GLY A 156 28.97 -7.50 4.10
N PRO A 157 28.68 -6.68 5.13
CA PRO A 157 28.19 -7.16 6.42
C PRO A 157 26.69 -7.47 6.46
N LYS A 158 25.90 -7.08 5.44
CA LYS A 158 24.45 -7.28 5.43
C LYS A 158 24.11 -8.55 4.64
N SER A 159 23.17 -9.34 5.15
CA SER A 159 22.62 -10.49 4.44
C SER A 159 21.10 -10.54 4.55
N PHE A 160 20.42 -10.86 3.45
CA PHE A 160 18.98 -10.96 3.37
C PHE A 160 18.59 -12.35 2.87
N VAL A 161 17.55 -12.95 3.45
CA VAL A 161 16.95 -14.18 2.93
C VAL A 161 15.86 -13.82 1.94
N ILE A 162 16.05 -14.19 0.68
CA ILE A 162 15.10 -13.92 -0.39
C ILE A 162 14.11 -15.09 -0.48
N ILE A 163 12.82 -14.78 -0.46
CA ILE A 163 11.72 -15.74 -0.53
C ILE A 163 10.94 -15.49 -1.82
N SER A 164 10.83 -16.51 -2.67
CA SER A 164 10.11 -16.47 -3.95
C SER A 164 9.20 -17.69 -4.12
N ASP A 165 8.73 -18.27 -3.01
CA ASP A 165 7.83 -19.42 -2.96
C ASP A 165 6.50 -19.05 -2.30
N PRO A 166 5.34 -19.43 -2.87
CA PRO A 166 4.03 -19.08 -2.32
C PRO A 166 3.76 -19.75 -0.97
N ALA A 167 4.20 -21.00 -0.76
CA ALA A 167 4.01 -21.70 0.51
C ALA A 167 4.85 -21.06 1.61
N TYR A 168 6.09 -20.63 1.30
CA TYR A 168 6.93 -19.92 2.27
C TYR A 168 6.39 -18.52 2.58
N ALA A 169 5.91 -17.79 1.56
CA ALA A 169 5.23 -16.52 1.76
C ALA A 169 4.00 -16.69 2.68
N ARG A 170 3.19 -17.72 2.45
CA ARG A 170 2.04 -18.08 3.31
C ARG A 170 2.46 -18.44 4.73
N GLN A 171 3.56 -19.16 4.91
CA GLN A 171 4.10 -19.48 6.24
C GLN A 171 4.49 -18.20 6.98
N ILE A 172 5.25 -17.31 6.35
CA ILE A 172 5.73 -16.06 6.96
C ILE A 172 4.59 -15.08 7.25
N LEU A 173 3.65 -14.92 6.33
CA LEU A 173 2.61 -13.89 6.39
C LEU A 173 1.38 -14.30 7.21
N LEU A 174 1.08 -15.61 7.25
CA LEU A 174 -0.16 -16.13 7.84
C LEU A 174 0.10 -17.17 8.93
N THR A 175 0.70 -18.32 8.58
CA THR A 175 0.70 -19.51 9.46
C THR A 175 1.58 -19.31 10.70
N ASN A 176 2.79 -18.78 10.51
CA ASN A 176 3.77 -18.50 11.56
C ASN A 176 3.98 -16.99 11.75
N ALA A 177 2.98 -16.16 11.44
CA ALA A 177 3.12 -14.70 11.41
C ALA A 177 3.66 -14.09 12.73
N ASP A 178 3.40 -14.71 13.88
CA ASP A 178 3.90 -14.26 15.20
C ASP A 178 5.42 -14.41 15.36
N LYS A 179 6.07 -15.24 14.53
CA LYS A 179 7.53 -15.36 14.50
C LYS A 179 8.21 -14.25 13.69
N TYR A 180 7.46 -13.33 13.09
CA TYR A 180 8.01 -12.34 12.18
C TYR A 180 7.55 -10.92 12.54
N SER A 181 8.51 -9.99 12.61
CA SER A 181 8.29 -8.56 12.75
C SER A 181 8.49 -7.83 11.42
N LYS A 182 8.25 -6.52 11.40
CA LYS A 182 8.53 -5.67 10.23
C LYS A 182 10.03 -5.36 10.08
N GLY A 183 10.83 -5.57 11.13
CA GLY A 183 12.29 -5.56 11.09
C GLY A 183 12.85 -4.25 10.54
N LEU A 184 13.76 -4.35 9.58
CA LEU A 184 14.39 -3.21 8.90
C LEU A 184 13.39 -2.17 8.39
N LEU A 185 12.19 -2.59 7.96
CA LEU A 185 11.17 -1.65 7.49
C LEU A 185 10.66 -0.73 8.60
N SER A 186 10.50 -1.24 9.83
CA SER A 186 10.13 -0.42 10.97
C SER A 186 11.23 0.60 11.29
N GLU A 187 12.50 0.19 11.26
CA GLU A 187 13.65 1.07 11.53
C GLU A 187 13.75 2.21 10.51
N ILE A 188 13.39 1.94 9.25
CA ILE A 188 13.40 2.94 8.17
C ILE A 188 12.25 3.93 8.32
N LEU A 189 11.06 3.47 8.72
CA LEU A 189 9.82 4.26 8.72
C LEU A 189 9.53 4.96 10.06
N ASP A 190 10.23 4.61 11.14
CA ASP A 190 10.00 5.16 12.48
C ASP A 190 10.03 6.71 12.52
N PHE A 191 10.94 7.34 11.77
CA PHE A 191 11.08 8.80 11.77
C PHE A 191 9.88 9.56 11.16
N VAL A 192 9.07 8.90 10.32
CA VAL A 192 7.92 9.49 9.64
C VAL A 192 6.60 8.99 10.22
N MET A 193 6.50 7.68 10.45
CA MET A 193 5.26 7.02 10.87
C MET A 193 5.23 6.70 12.37
N GLY A 194 6.31 6.94 13.11
CA GLY A 194 6.41 6.61 14.53
C GLY A 194 5.95 5.18 14.83
N THR A 195 5.01 5.07 15.76
CA THR A 195 4.37 3.79 16.14
C THR A 195 3.03 3.56 15.44
N GLY A 196 2.86 4.10 14.23
CA GLY A 196 1.69 3.90 13.39
C GLY A 196 1.56 2.46 12.85
N LEU A 197 0.41 2.15 12.25
CA LEU A 197 0.02 0.79 11.83
C LEU A 197 1.02 -0.02 11.00
N ILE A 198 1.80 0.62 10.12
CA ILE A 198 2.75 -0.07 9.23
C ILE A 198 4.01 -0.51 10.00
N PRO A 199 4.74 0.40 10.69
CA PRO A 199 5.94 0.01 11.44
C PRO A 199 5.64 -0.71 12.75
N ALA A 200 4.49 -0.46 13.39
CA ALA A 200 4.19 -1.04 14.70
C ALA A 200 4.19 -2.58 14.72
N ASP A 201 4.66 -3.14 15.83
CA ASP A 201 4.70 -4.58 16.08
C ASP A 201 4.07 -4.94 17.45
N GLY A 202 3.80 -6.22 17.66
CA GLY A 202 3.28 -6.74 18.92
C GLY A 202 1.90 -6.19 19.31
N GLU A 203 1.74 -5.87 20.60
CA GLU A 203 0.46 -5.42 21.16
C GLU A 203 0.06 -4.02 20.69
N VAL A 204 1.02 -3.12 20.43
CA VAL A 204 0.72 -1.78 19.88
C VAL A 204 0.00 -1.94 18.55
N TRP A 205 0.56 -2.72 17.63
CA TRP A 205 -0.10 -2.96 16.35
C TRP A 205 -1.47 -3.64 16.48
N LYS A 206 -1.61 -4.64 17.35
CA LYS A 206 -2.90 -5.31 17.56
C LYS A 206 -3.97 -4.33 18.04
N ALA A 207 -3.62 -3.46 18.98
CA ALA A 207 -4.52 -2.43 19.50
C ALA A 207 -4.89 -1.42 18.42
N ARG A 208 -3.90 -0.83 17.73
CA ARG A 208 -4.15 0.18 16.69
C ARG A 208 -4.92 -0.39 15.51
N ARG A 209 -4.61 -1.62 15.06
CA ARG A 209 -5.35 -2.28 13.99
C ARG A 209 -6.80 -2.56 14.38
N ARG A 210 -7.06 -2.97 15.61
CA ARG A 210 -8.43 -3.20 16.11
C ARG A 210 -9.23 -1.91 16.15
N ALA A 211 -8.60 -0.77 16.48
CA ALA A 211 -9.25 0.54 16.52
C ALA A 211 -9.51 1.11 15.10
N VAL A 212 -8.57 0.93 14.16
CA VAL A 212 -8.65 1.58 12.84
C VAL A 212 -9.44 0.78 11.81
N VAL A 213 -9.39 -0.55 11.82
CA VAL A 213 -10.12 -1.38 10.83
C VAL A 213 -11.64 -1.10 10.80
N PRO A 214 -12.34 -0.93 11.92
CA PRO A 214 -13.77 -0.60 11.91
C PRO A 214 -14.11 0.68 11.15
N ALA A 215 -13.21 1.67 11.07
CA ALA A 215 -13.43 2.91 10.33
C ALA A 215 -13.62 2.68 8.81
N LEU A 216 -13.09 1.56 8.28
CA LEU A 216 -13.25 1.17 6.88
C LEU A 216 -14.41 0.19 6.67
N HIS A 217 -15.47 0.31 7.48
CA HIS A 217 -16.69 -0.48 7.32
C HIS A 217 -17.36 -0.25 5.95
N ARG A 218 -18.26 -1.17 5.57
CA ARG A 218 -18.86 -1.19 4.22
C ARG A 218 -19.59 0.10 3.86
N LYS A 219 -20.30 0.71 4.81
CA LYS A 219 -21.04 1.96 4.61
C LYS A 219 -20.09 3.13 4.33
N TYR A 220 -18.95 3.23 5.03
CA TYR A 220 -17.91 4.23 4.73
C TYR A 220 -17.33 4.00 3.33
N VAL A 221 -16.88 2.80 2.99
CA VAL A 221 -16.29 2.53 1.67
C VAL A 221 -17.29 2.83 0.54
N ALA A 222 -18.57 2.53 0.75
CA ALA A 222 -19.64 2.84 -0.20
C ALA A 222 -19.88 4.35 -0.35
N SER A 223 -19.85 5.13 0.74
CA SER A 223 -20.04 6.59 0.68
C SER A 223 -18.87 7.30 0.00
N MET A 224 -17.66 6.74 0.08
CA MET A 224 -16.47 7.29 -0.57
C MET A 224 -16.48 7.17 -2.10
N VAL A 225 -17.26 6.26 -2.69
CA VAL A 225 -17.32 6.06 -4.15
C VAL A 225 -17.73 7.33 -4.89
N GLY A 226 -18.72 8.07 -4.36
CA GLY A 226 -19.11 9.37 -4.92
C GLY A 226 -17.96 10.37 -4.89
N MET A 227 -17.25 10.45 -3.76
CA MET A 227 -16.09 11.32 -3.58
C MET A 227 -14.94 10.97 -4.54
N PHE A 228 -14.68 9.68 -4.80
CA PHE A 228 -13.71 9.25 -5.82
C PHE A 228 -14.08 9.79 -7.20
N GLY A 229 -15.39 9.74 -7.52
CA GLY A 229 -15.94 10.27 -8.76
C GLY A 229 -15.76 11.78 -8.85
N ASP A 230 -16.05 12.51 -7.79
CA ASP A 230 -15.92 13.97 -7.73
C ASP A 230 -14.46 14.43 -7.90
N CYS A 231 -13.51 13.80 -7.19
CA CYS A 231 -12.08 14.09 -7.35
C CYS A 231 -11.59 13.76 -8.76
N THR A 232 -12.01 12.62 -9.32
CA THR A 232 -11.66 12.24 -10.69
C THR A 232 -12.23 13.24 -11.70
N GLN A 233 -13.48 13.67 -11.51
CA GLN A 233 -14.15 14.65 -12.35
C GLN A 233 -13.46 16.01 -12.28
N HIS A 234 -13.03 16.45 -11.10
CA HIS A 234 -12.22 17.67 -10.93
C HIS A 234 -10.92 17.62 -11.74
N GLY A 235 -10.22 16.48 -11.67
CA GLY A 235 -8.98 16.25 -12.42
C GLY A 235 -9.14 16.32 -13.95
N THR A 236 -10.33 16.03 -14.49
CA THR A 236 -10.60 16.11 -15.94
C THR A 236 -10.37 17.51 -16.52
N GLY A 237 -10.52 18.57 -15.72
CA GLY A 237 -10.22 19.93 -16.16
C GLY A 237 -8.75 20.14 -16.53
N THR A 238 -7.84 19.44 -15.85
CA THR A 238 -6.41 19.41 -16.24
C THR A 238 -6.22 18.65 -17.54
N LEU A 239 -6.84 17.47 -17.70
CA LEU A 239 -6.74 16.68 -18.92
C LEU A 239 -7.27 17.44 -20.15
N ASP A 240 -8.39 18.16 -19.99
CA ASP A 240 -8.99 18.96 -21.06
C ASP A 240 -8.08 20.09 -21.56
N ARG A 241 -7.28 20.70 -20.68
CA ARG A 241 -6.27 21.70 -21.08
C ARG A 241 -5.16 21.07 -21.93
N TYR A 242 -4.76 19.85 -21.63
CA TYR A 242 -3.76 19.12 -22.42
C TYR A 242 -4.34 18.63 -23.75
N VAL A 243 -5.59 18.19 -23.78
CA VAL A 243 -6.32 17.91 -25.03
C VAL A 243 -6.35 19.14 -25.94
N ALA A 244 -6.70 20.31 -25.40
CA ALA A 244 -6.81 21.55 -26.18
C ALA A 244 -5.46 22.04 -26.72
N SER A 245 -4.37 21.83 -25.97
CA SER A 245 -3.02 22.24 -26.39
C SER A 245 -2.30 21.21 -27.26
N GLY A 246 -2.75 19.95 -27.25
CA GLY A 246 -2.07 18.82 -27.91
C GLY A 246 -0.76 18.38 -27.23
N ALA A 247 -0.40 18.99 -26.10
CA ALA A 247 0.80 18.65 -25.36
C ALA A 247 0.67 17.29 -24.65
N SER A 248 1.79 16.59 -24.48
CA SER A 248 1.85 15.39 -23.65
C SER A 248 1.74 15.75 -22.16
N LEU A 249 1.01 14.97 -21.37
CA LEU A 249 0.97 15.08 -19.91
C LEU A 249 1.72 13.91 -19.27
N ASP A 250 2.47 14.16 -18.19
CA ASP A 250 2.95 13.10 -17.32
C ASP A 250 1.81 12.57 -16.44
N MET A 251 1.31 11.39 -16.80
CA MET A 251 0.19 10.73 -16.12
C MET A 251 0.58 10.19 -14.75
N GLU A 252 1.86 9.89 -14.47
CA GLU A 252 2.30 9.43 -13.15
C GLU A 252 2.10 10.54 -12.11
N ASN A 253 2.58 11.76 -12.41
CA ASN A 253 2.36 12.93 -11.56
C ASN A 253 0.87 13.31 -11.45
N TYR A 254 0.08 13.15 -12.52
CA TYR A 254 -1.37 13.36 -12.46
C TYR A 254 -2.06 12.40 -11.48
N PHE A 255 -1.75 11.11 -11.57
CA PHE A 255 -2.35 10.10 -10.70
C PHE A 255 -1.88 10.24 -9.25
N SER A 256 -0.63 10.62 -9.01
CA SER A 256 -0.19 10.89 -7.64
C SER A 256 -0.93 12.08 -7.02
N ARG A 257 -1.17 13.16 -7.77
CA ARG A 257 -2.01 14.27 -7.30
C ARG A 257 -3.46 13.84 -7.03
N LEU A 258 -4.06 13.10 -7.96
CA LEU A 258 -5.43 12.58 -7.79
C LEU A 258 -5.57 11.72 -6.52
N ALA A 259 -4.65 10.77 -6.31
CA ALA A 259 -4.67 9.90 -5.14
C ALA A 259 -4.44 10.67 -3.83
N LEU A 260 -3.62 11.75 -3.86
CA LEU A 260 -3.41 12.62 -2.71
C LEU A 260 -4.69 13.36 -2.30
N ASP A 261 -5.41 13.91 -3.27
CA ASP A 261 -6.67 14.61 -3.03
C ASP A 261 -7.73 13.64 -2.47
N ILE A 262 -7.79 12.42 -3.00
CA ILE A 262 -8.71 11.37 -2.54
C ILE A 262 -8.40 10.95 -1.11
N ILE A 263 -7.14 10.58 -0.80
CA ILE A 263 -6.79 10.13 0.55
C ILE A 263 -6.88 11.26 1.57
N GLY A 264 -6.60 12.51 1.16
CA GLY A 264 -6.79 13.71 1.98
C GLY A 264 -8.23 13.86 2.46
N LYS A 265 -9.18 13.76 1.53
CA LYS A 265 -10.61 13.83 1.84
C LYS A 265 -11.08 12.62 2.64
N ALA A 266 -10.69 11.42 2.23
CA ALA A 266 -11.13 10.18 2.86
C ALA A 266 -10.66 10.05 4.33
N VAL A 267 -9.40 10.40 4.61
CA VAL A 267 -8.81 10.23 5.94
C VAL A 267 -9.08 11.43 6.84
N PHE A 268 -9.10 12.65 6.29
CA PHE A 268 -9.09 13.88 7.08
C PHE A 268 -10.22 14.87 6.79
N ASN A 269 -11.05 14.60 5.77
CA ASN A 269 -11.96 15.60 5.19
C ASN A 269 -11.23 16.90 4.79
N TYR A 270 -10.00 16.74 4.29
CA TYR A 270 -9.13 17.84 3.88
C TYR A 270 -8.93 17.84 2.37
N ASP A 271 -9.16 18.99 1.73
CA ASP A 271 -8.90 19.17 0.31
C ASP A 271 -7.50 19.73 0.09
N PHE A 272 -6.58 18.89 -0.41
CA PHE A 272 -5.26 19.33 -0.84
C PHE A 272 -5.31 20.14 -2.14
N ASP A 273 -6.34 19.92 -2.98
CA ASP A 273 -6.49 20.49 -4.32
C ASP A 273 -5.20 20.44 -5.16
N SER A 274 -4.46 19.34 -5.02
CA SER A 274 -3.14 19.15 -5.61
C SER A 274 -3.21 19.06 -7.14
N LEU A 275 -4.37 18.71 -7.70
CA LEU A 275 -4.61 18.69 -9.14
C LEU A 275 -4.56 20.08 -9.79
N THR A 276 -4.74 21.15 -9.02
CA THR A 276 -4.77 22.53 -9.53
C THR A 276 -3.69 23.43 -8.92
N HIS A 277 -3.27 23.18 -7.67
CA HIS A 277 -2.30 23.99 -6.94
C HIS A 277 -1.11 23.16 -6.43
N ASP A 278 0.02 23.85 -6.21
CA ASP A 278 1.16 23.28 -5.50
C ASP A 278 1.11 23.76 -4.04
N ASP A 279 0.62 22.90 -3.13
CA ASP A 279 0.59 23.18 -1.69
C ASP A 279 1.94 22.82 -1.02
N PRO A 280 2.46 23.65 -0.09
CA PRO A 280 3.68 23.36 0.67
C PRO A 280 3.67 22.01 1.41
N VAL A 281 2.51 21.57 1.91
CA VAL A 281 2.36 20.28 2.61
C VAL A 281 2.61 19.12 1.63
N ILE A 282 2.21 19.25 0.37
CA ILE A 282 2.46 18.24 -0.67
C ILE A 282 3.97 18.09 -0.89
N GLN A 283 4.68 19.20 -1.07
CA GLN A 283 6.14 19.19 -1.24
C GLN A 283 6.85 18.62 0.00
N ALA A 284 6.30 18.88 1.19
CA ALA A 284 6.80 18.30 2.42
C ALA A 284 6.61 16.77 2.44
N VAL A 285 5.42 16.26 2.11
CA VAL A 285 5.14 14.80 2.01
C VAL A 285 6.12 14.13 1.05
N TYR A 286 6.30 14.64 -0.16
CA TYR A 286 7.29 14.09 -1.12
C TYR A 286 8.73 14.15 -0.61
N THR A 287 9.09 15.19 0.14
CA THR A 287 10.43 15.29 0.73
C THR A 287 10.66 14.21 1.78
N VAL A 288 9.65 13.92 2.59
CA VAL A 288 9.70 12.86 3.60
C VAL A 288 9.73 11.46 2.95
N LEU A 289 8.92 11.22 1.92
CA LEU A 289 8.91 9.95 1.18
C LEU A 289 10.28 9.66 0.54
N ARG A 290 10.88 10.64 -0.16
CA ARG A 290 12.22 10.50 -0.74
C ARG A 290 13.31 10.28 0.31
N GLU A 291 13.10 10.73 1.55
CA GLU A 291 13.99 10.41 2.66
C GLU A 291 13.85 8.96 3.10
N ALA A 292 12.65 8.44 3.26
CA ALA A 292 12.43 7.03 3.59
C ALA A 292 13.06 6.09 2.56
N GLU A 293 12.93 6.41 1.27
CA GLU A 293 13.56 5.65 0.18
C GLU A 293 15.09 5.69 0.24
N HIS A 294 15.68 6.86 0.50
CA HIS A 294 17.12 6.97 0.65
C HIS A 294 17.63 6.17 1.85
N ARG A 295 16.92 6.21 2.98
CA ARG A 295 17.28 5.45 4.18
C ARG A 295 17.24 3.93 3.94
N SER A 296 16.38 3.46 3.03
CA SER A 296 16.32 2.05 2.66
C SER A 296 17.54 1.55 1.86
N THR A 297 18.22 2.44 1.13
CA THR A 297 19.32 2.09 0.23
C THR A 297 20.70 2.54 0.74
N ALA A 298 20.76 3.43 1.73
CA ALA A 298 22.03 3.93 2.23
C ALA A 298 22.87 2.83 2.91
N PRO A 299 24.18 2.78 2.66
CA PRO A 299 25.05 1.74 3.20
C PRO A 299 25.22 1.87 4.73
N ILE A 300 25.17 3.09 5.25
CA ILE A 300 25.38 3.44 6.65
C ILE A 300 24.21 4.31 7.10
N ALA A 301 23.62 3.99 8.26
CA ALA A 301 22.53 4.75 8.88
C ALA A 301 23.06 6.03 9.58
N TYR A 302 23.68 6.93 8.81
CA TYR A 302 24.32 8.14 9.34
C TYR A 302 23.35 9.10 10.04
N TRP A 303 22.06 8.99 9.74
CA TRP A 303 20.98 9.75 10.41
C TRP A 303 20.81 9.39 11.89
N ASN A 304 21.31 8.24 12.34
CA ASN A 304 21.30 7.84 13.75
C ASN A 304 22.47 8.45 14.55
N ILE A 305 23.41 9.15 13.89
CA ILE A 305 24.56 9.75 14.56
C ILE A 305 24.14 11.10 15.16
N PRO A 306 24.28 11.30 16.49
CA PRO A 306 23.92 12.56 17.14
C PRO A 306 24.60 13.78 16.49
N GLY A 307 23.85 14.86 16.28
CA GLY A 307 24.35 16.11 15.69
C GLY A 307 24.45 16.11 14.15
N VAL A 308 24.50 14.95 13.49
CA VAL A 308 24.59 14.88 12.01
C VAL A 308 23.33 15.42 11.35
N ALA A 309 22.16 15.25 11.98
CA ALA A 309 20.90 15.80 11.49
C ALA A 309 20.94 17.34 11.32
N MET A 310 21.72 18.05 12.15
CA MET A 310 21.89 19.51 12.09
C MET A 310 22.95 19.97 11.09
N LEU A 311 23.88 19.09 10.72
CA LEU A 311 24.98 19.41 9.80
C LEU A 311 24.64 19.08 8.36
N VAL A 312 23.88 18.00 8.13
CA VAL A 312 23.55 17.51 6.79
C VAL A 312 22.31 18.24 6.24
N PRO A 313 22.41 19.02 5.15
CA PRO A 313 21.29 19.81 4.61
C PRO A 313 20.07 18.96 4.22
N ARG A 314 20.28 17.70 3.86
CA ARG A 314 19.21 16.75 3.56
C ARG A 314 18.38 16.38 4.79
N GLN A 315 19.03 16.14 5.93
CA GLN A 315 18.34 15.81 7.19
C GLN A 315 17.59 17.02 7.74
N ARG A 316 18.17 18.22 7.67
CA ARG A 316 17.48 19.47 8.03
C ARG A 316 16.21 19.69 7.23
N ARG A 317 16.30 19.61 5.90
CA ARG A 317 15.13 19.73 5.01
C ARG A 317 14.06 18.69 5.31
N CYS A 318 14.46 17.46 5.64
CA CYS A 318 13.51 16.43 6.04
C CYS A 318 12.82 16.75 7.37
N ALA A 319 13.56 17.26 8.36
CA ALA A 319 12.99 17.65 9.65
C ALA A 319 12.02 18.84 9.50
N GLU A 320 12.37 19.83 8.69
CA GLU A 320 11.50 20.96 8.34
C GLU A 320 10.22 20.49 7.62
N ALA A 321 10.35 19.57 6.66
CA ALA A 321 9.21 18.96 5.99
C ALA A 321 8.31 18.17 6.95
N LEU A 322 8.88 17.36 7.85
CA LEU A 322 8.11 16.65 8.86
C LEU A 322 7.36 17.59 9.80
N ALA A 323 7.96 18.72 10.18
CA ALA A 323 7.27 19.73 10.99
C ALA A 323 6.03 20.27 10.26
N ILE A 324 6.16 20.62 8.98
CA ILE A 324 5.03 21.11 8.15
C ILE A 324 3.89 20.08 8.11
N VAL A 325 4.21 18.80 7.87
CA VAL A 325 3.16 17.77 7.81
C VAL A 325 2.54 17.53 9.19
N ASN A 326 3.35 17.48 10.26
CA ASN A 326 2.83 17.28 11.61
C ASN A 326 1.95 18.45 12.07
N ASP A 327 2.35 19.70 11.81
CA ASP A 327 1.56 20.90 12.15
C ASP A 327 0.24 20.92 11.39
N CYS A 328 0.23 20.50 10.12
CA CYS A 328 -0.99 20.34 9.34
C CYS A 328 -1.91 19.28 9.95
N LEU A 329 -1.38 18.10 10.30
CA LEU A 329 -2.14 17.02 10.92
C LEU A 329 -2.70 17.41 12.30
N ASP A 330 -1.90 18.06 13.14
CA ASP A 330 -2.35 18.54 14.45
C ASP A 330 -3.50 19.57 14.28
N GLY A 331 -3.39 20.46 13.29
CA GLY A 331 -4.47 21.40 12.96
C GLY A 331 -5.76 20.74 12.46
N LEU A 332 -5.67 19.61 11.75
CA LEU A 332 -6.84 18.82 11.31
C LEU A 332 -7.48 18.07 12.47
N ILE A 333 -6.66 17.44 13.33
CA ILE A 333 -7.11 16.76 14.55
C ILE A 333 -7.86 17.74 15.46
N ASP A 334 -7.32 18.94 15.69
CA ASP A 334 -7.93 19.94 16.57
C ASP A 334 -9.26 20.48 16.03
N LYS A 335 -9.41 20.60 14.71
CA LYS A 335 -10.70 20.97 14.08
C LYS A 335 -11.73 19.86 14.22
N CYS A 336 -11.33 18.63 13.95
CA CYS A 336 -12.24 17.48 14.01
C CYS A 336 -12.68 17.19 15.45
N LYS A 337 -11.79 17.33 16.45
CA LYS A 337 -12.16 17.22 17.88
C LYS A 337 -13.28 18.18 18.27
N LYS A 338 -13.19 19.44 17.86
CA LYS A 338 -14.24 20.44 18.13
C LYS A 338 -15.57 20.05 17.49
N LEU A 339 -15.54 19.51 16.28
CA LEU A 339 -16.74 19.07 15.58
C LEU A 339 -17.39 17.86 16.26
N VAL A 340 -16.60 16.89 16.73
CA VAL A 340 -17.09 15.75 17.51
C VAL A 340 -17.73 16.20 18.84
N GLU A 341 -17.11 17.17 19.53
CA GLU A 341 -17.66 17.77 20.76
C GLU A 341 -18.99 18.50 20.52
N GLU A 342 -19.20 19.07 19.33
CA GLU A 342 -20.44 19.76 18.94
C GLU A 342 -21.56 18.81 18.50
N GLU A 343 -21.23 17.64 17.94
CA GLU A 343 -22.23 16.77 17.29
C GLU A 343 -23.04 15.90 18.26
N ASP A 344 -22.56 15.64 19.48
CA ASP A 344 -23.24 14.85 20.55
C ASP A 344 -24.02 13.62 20.02
N VAL A 345 -23.41 12.86 19.10
CA VAL A 345 -24.03 11.68 18.47
C VAL A 345 -23.55 10.40 19.15
N GLU A 346 -24.49 9.47 19.39
CA GLU A 346 -24.17 8.14 19.90
C GLU A 346 -23.37 7.32 18.87
N PHE A 347 -22.18 6.89 19.27
CA PHE A 347 -21.30 6.09 18.41
C PHE A 347 -21.86 4.68 18.18
N SER A 348 -21.72 4.18 16.96
CA SER A 348 -22.09 2.81 16.57
C SER A 348 -21.01 2.20 15.68
N GLU A 349 -21.00 0.87 15.52
CA GLU A 349 -19.95 0.18 14.73
C GLU A 349 -19.91 0.60 13.25
N GLU A 350 -21.02 1.11 12.69
CA GLU A 350 -21.10 1.68 11.33
C GLU A 350 -21.37 3.19 11.34
N PHE A 351 -20.86 3.88 12.37
CA PHE A 351 -20.96 5.31 12.51
C PHE A 351 -20.32 6.04 11.32
N LEU A 352 -21.03 7.03 10.77
CA LEU A 352 -20.55 7.88 9.70
C LEU A 352 -21.26 9.23 9.86
N SER A 353 -20.51 10.31 10.06
CA SER A 353 -21.10 11.65 10.15
C SER A 353 -21.45 12.16 8.75
N ASP A 354 -22.61 12.80 8.64
CA ASP A 354 -23.07 13.44 7.40
C ASP A 354 -22.26 14.72 7.09
N ARG A 355 -21.65 15.35 8.12
CA ARG A 355 -20.83 16.57 7.98
C ARG A 355 -19.37 16.25 7.70
N ASP A 356 -18.86 15.22 8.37
CA ASP A 356 -17.47 14.77 8.24
C ASP A 356 -17.41 13.23 8.15
N PRO A 357 -17.50 12.65 6.95
CA PRO A 357 -17.48 11.21 6.78
C PRO A 357 -16.06 10.63 6.86
N SER A 358 -15.06 11.34 7.40
CA SER A 358 -13.66 10.89 7.39
C SER A 358 -13.31 9.83 8.44
N ILE A 359 -12.20 9.11 8.20
CA ILE A 359 -11.64 8.16 9.18
C ILE A 359 -11.22 8.89 10.47
N LEU A 360 -10.64 10.08 10.38
CA LEU A 360 -10.30 10.89 11.56
C LEU A 360 -11.53 11.13 12.45
N HIS A 361 -12.66 11.51 11.84
CA HIS A 361 -13.89 11.72 12.57
C HIS A 361 -14.38 10.45 13.26
N PHE A 362 -14.40 9.32 12.55
CA PHE A 362 -14.74 8.02 13.14
C PHE A 362 -13.86 7.69 14.35
N LEU A 363 -12.54 7.85 14.23
CA LEU A 363 -11.60 7.51 15.29
C LEU A 363 -11.78 8.39 16.53
N LEU A 364 -12.07 9.68 16.35
CA LEU A 364 -12.34 10.58 17.47
C LEU A 364 -13.71 10.32 18.12
N ALA A 365 -14.74 10.06 17.32
CA ALA A 365 -16.08 9.75 17.80
C ALA A 365 -16.16 8.40 18.54
N SER A 366 -15.25 7.46 18.27
CA SER A 366 -15.19 6.17 18.97
C SER A 366 -14.91 6.28 20.48
N GLY A 367 -14.34 7.40 20.93
CA GLY A 367 -14.00 7.63 22.33
C GLY A 367 -12.79 6.84 22.85
N ASP A 368 -12.05 6.15 21.98
CA ASP A 368 -10.84 5.43 22.37
C ASP A 368 -9.78 6.38 22.99
N GLU A 369 -9.21 5.99 24.13
CA GLU A 369 -8.10 6.73 24.75
C GLU A 369 -6.83 6.62 23.90
N ILE A 370 -6.60 7.64 23.06
CA ILE A 370 -5.47 7.68 22.12
C ILE A 370 -4.75 9.02 22.28
N SER A 371 -3.44 8.98 22.52
CA SER A 371 -2.64 10.20 22.55
C SER A 371 -2.66 10.89 21.18
N SER A 372 -2.65 12.23 21.14
CA SER A 372 -2.60 12.99 19.88
C SER A 372 -1.44 12.55 18.98
N LYS A 373 -0.28 12.22 19.59
CA LYS A 373 0.87 11.69 18.84
C LYS A 373 0.54 10.37 18.14
N GLN A 374 -0.01 9.40 18.87
CA GLN A 374 -0.34 8.10 18.29
C GLN A 374 -1.41 8.21 17.18
N LEU A 375 -2.42 9.07 17.39
CA LEU A 375 -3.42 9.34 16.36
C LEU A 375 -2.77 9.94 15.10
N ARG A 376 -1.89 10.94 15.26
CA ARG A 376 -1.13 11.52 14.15
C ARG A 376 -0.28 10.49 13.42
N ASP A 377 0.42 9.62 14.15
CA ASP A 377 1.26 8.55 13.59
C ASP A 377 0.40 7.56 12.74
N ASP A 378 -0.80 7.20 13.20
CA ASP A 378 -1.71 6.34 12.43
C ASP A 378 -2.27 7.02 11.19
N LEU A 379 -2.64 8.29 11.29
CA LEU A 379 -3.16 9.05 10.16
C LEU A 379 -2.08 9.29 9.09
N MET A 380 -0.85 9.65 9.51
CA MET A 380 0.31 9.74 8.62
C MET A 380 0.57 8.41 7.92
N THR A 381 0.44 7.30 8.66
CA THR A 381 0.56 5.96 8.09
C THR A 381 -0.46 5.72 6.99
N MET A 382 -1.73 6.09 7.19
CA MET A 382 -2.78 5.92 6.19
C MET A 382 -2.59 6.84 4.98
N LEU A 383 -2.19 8.09 5.19
CA LEU A 383 -1.86 9.03 4.12
C LEU A 383 -0.80 8.45 3.18
N ILE A 384 0.33 7.99 3.72
CA ILE A 384 1.41 7.42 2.91
C ILE A 384 0.99 6.09 2.28
N ALA A 385 0.25 5.25 3.00
CA ALA A 385 -0.16 3.93 2.51
C ALA A 385 -1.16 4.01 1.35
N GLY A 386 -2.07 4.98 1.37
CA GLY A 386 -3.16 5.12 0.39
C GLY A 386 -2.85 6.06 -0.77
N HIS A 387 -1.74 6.81 -0.72
CA HIS A 387 -1.41 7.81 -1.73
C HIS A 387 -0.65 7.20 -2.93
N GLU A 388 0.66 6.96 -2.79
CA GLU A 388 1.51 6.53 -3.91
C GLU A 388 1.17 5.13 -4.44
N THR A 389 0.56 4.27 -3.61
CA THR A 389 0.20 2.90 -4.02
C THR A 389 -0.88 2.89 -5.10
N THR A 390 -2.00 3.60 -4.91
CA THR A 390 -3.06 3.69 -5.91
C THR A 390 -2.58 4.45 -7.15
N ALA A 391 -1.76 5.49 -6.97
CA ALA A 391 -1.16 6.25 -8.06
C ALA A 391 -0.31 5.36 -8.98
N ALA A 392 0.56 4.50 -8.39
CA ALA A 392 1.36 3.55 -9.15
C ALA A 392 0.48 2.50 -9.86
N VAL A 393 -0.57 2.00 -9.20
CA VAL A 393 -1.52 1.06 -9.84
C VAL A 393 -2.17 1.67 -11.08
N LEU A 394 -2.69 2.89 -10.99
CA LEU A 394 -3.30 3.59 -12.13
C LEU A 394 -2.28 3.88 -13.24
N THR A 395 -1.07 4.32 -12.87
CA THR A 395 0.03 4.59 -13.81
C THR A 395 0.39 3.35 -14.61
N TRP A 396 0.68 2.23 -13.94
CA TRP A 396 1.07 0.99 -14.62
C TRP A 396 -0.09 0.35 -15.38
N THR A 397 -1.33 0.50 -14.92
CA THR A 397 -2.52 0.06 -15.66
C THR A 397 -2.68 0.84 -16.97
N LEU A 398 -2.50 2.16 -16.93
CA LEU A 398 -2.61 2.98 -18.14
C LEU A 398 -1.46 2.69 -19.12
N TYR A 399 -0.24 2.48 -18.59
CA TYR A 399 0.91 2.06 -19.39
C TYR A 399 0.72 0.70 -20.09
N THR A 400 0.13 -0.30 -19.40
CA THR A 400 -0.15 -1.60 -20.04
C THR A 400 -1.24 -1.46 -21.09
N LEU A 401 -2.31 -0.69 -20.82
CA LEU A 401 -3.39 -0.44 -21.77
C LEU A 401 -2.92 0.28 -23.03
N ALA A 402 -2.00 1.23 -22.91
CA ALA A 402 -1.43 1.93 -24.08
C ALA A 402 -0.66 1.00 -25.03
N GLN A 403 -0.24 -0.17 -24.55
CA GLN A 403 0.44 -1.19 -25.35
C GLN A 403 -0.49 -2.30 -25.84
N HIS A 404 -1.74 -2.33 -25.35
CA HIS A 404 -2.75 -3.35 -25.65
C HIS A 404 -4.08 -2.67 -26.01
N PRO A 405 -4.17 -2.07 -27.22
CA PRO A 405 -5.36 -1.32 -27.65
C PRO A 405 -6.65 -2.16 -27.59
N GLU A 406 -6.57 -3.47 -27.81
CA GLU A 406 -7.70 -4.39 -27.72
C GLU A 406 -8.29 -4.46 -26.30
N ALA A 407 -7.44 -4.41 -25.26
CA ALA A 407 -7.87 -4.37 -23.88
C ALA A 407 -8.45 -2.99 -23.53
N ALA A 408 -7.87 -1.91 -24.06
CA ALA A 408 -8.41 -0.57 -23.91
C ALA A 408 -9.79 -0.44 -24.56
N ASP A 409 -9.99 -1.00 -25.76
CA ASP A 409 -11.28 -1.05 -26.46
C ASP A 409 -12.33 -1.86 -25.68
N ALA A 410 -11.94 -3.00 -25.12
CA ALA A 410 -12.83 -3.83 -24.33
C ALA A 410 -13.28 -3.13 -23.02
N ILE A 411 -12.38 -2.43 -22.32
CA ILE A 411 -12.77 -1.59 -21.17
C ILE A 411 -13.74 -0.49 -21.62
N ARG A 412 -13.44 0.19 -22.72
CA ARG A 412 -14.30 1.27 -23.23
C ARG A 412 -15.70 0.75 -23.53
N ALA A 413 -15.82 -0.39 -24.20
CA ALA A 413 -17.11 -1.03 -24.46
C ALA A 413 -17.85 -1.41 -23.17
N GLU A 414 -17.16 -2.02 -22.19
CA GLU A 414 -17.75 -2.37 -20.89
C GLU A 414 -18.26 -1.13 -20.14
N VAL A 415 -17.43 -0.09 -20.06
CA VAL A 415 -17.75 1.18 -19.40
C VAL A 415 -18.92 1.88 -20.09
N ASP A 416 -18.92 1.92 -21.42
CA ASP A 416 -19.99 2.53 -22.21
C ASP A 416 -21.34 1.83 -21.97
N GLU A 417 -21.34 0.49 -21.90
CA GLU A 417 -22.53 -0.32 -21.61
C GLU A 417 -23.02 -0.18 -20.16
N VAL A 418 -22.08 -0.18 -19.20
CA VAL A 418 -22.43 -0.24 -17.77
C VAL A 418 -22.86 1.14 -17.25
N LEU A 419 -22.10 2.18 -17.61
CA LEU A 419 -22.19 3.50 -16.99
C LEU A 419 -22.86 4.53 -17.89
N GLY A 420 -22.61 4.48 -19.20
CA GLY A 420 -22.88 5.60 -20.09
C GLY A 420 -22.14 6.85 -19.61
N ASP A 421 -22.87 7.95 -19.39
CA ASP A 421 -22.28 9.23 -18.93
C ASP A 421 -22.33 9.44 -17.40
N ARG A 422 -22.88 8.48 -16.64
CA ARG A 422 -22.94 8.58 -15.17
C ARG A 422 -21.59 8.26 -14.55
N ALA A 423 -21.33 8.83 -13.37
CA ALA A 423 -20.26 8.35 -12.51
C ALA A 423 -20.57 6.92 -11.99
N PRO A 424 -19.55 6.07 -11.77
CA PRO A 424 -19.75 4.72 -11.23
C PRO A 424 -20.33 4.73 -9.81
N GLY A 425 -21.32 3.88 -9.55
CA GLY A 425 -21.79 3.52 -8.21
C GLY A 425 -21.21 2.19 -7.71
N VAL A 426 -21.38 1.89 -6.41
CA VAL A 426 -20.90 0.64 -5.81
C VAL A 426 -21.51 -0.59 -6.49
N GLU A 427 -22.77 -0.49 -6.91
CA GLU A 427 -23.52 -1.52 -7.61
C GLU A 427 -22.95 -1.85 -9.00
N ASP A 428 -22.25 -0.90 -9.62
CA ASP A 428 -21.67 -1.07 -10.96
C ASP A 428 -20.42 -1.95 -10.93
N PHE A 429 -19.71 -2.06 -9.80
CA PHE A 429 -18.46 -2.83 -9.69
C PHE A 429 -18.64 -4.33 -9.97
N LYS A 430 -19.84 -4.88 -9.74
CA LYS A 430 -20.16 -6.27 -10.11
C LYS A 430 -20.25 -6.48 -11.62
N ARG A 431 -20.41 -5.40 -12.39
CA ARG A 431 -20.54 -5.40 -13.85
C ARG A 431 -19.27 -4.96 -14.56
N LEU A 432 -18.43 -4.11 -13.93
CA LEU A 432 -17.11 -3.69 -14.42
C LEU A 432 -16.04 -4.79 -14.24
N ARG A 433 -16.37 -6.01 -14.68
CA ARG A 433 -15.60 -7.23 -14.39
C ARG A 433 -14.28 -7.26 -15.17
N PHE A 434 -14.32 -6.91 -16.44
CA PHE A 434 -13.13 -6.86 -17.28
C PHE A 434 -12.20 -5.75 -16.83
N THR A 435 -12.75 -4.56 -16.53
CA THR A 435 -11.99 -3.43 -15.95
C THR A 435 -11.30 -3.84 -14.65
N THR A 436 -12.01 -4.57 -13.77
CA THR A 436 -11.43 -5.12 -12.54
C THR A 436 -10.26 -6.08 -12.85
N ARG A 437 -10.43 -6.99 -13.81
CA ARG A 437 -9.37 -7.94 -14.22
C ARG A 437 -8.15 -7.25 -14.81
N VAL A 438 -8.34 -6.16 -15.56
CA VAL A 438 -7.23 -5.35 -16.09
C VAL A 438 -6.42 -4.74 -14.94
N ILE A 439 -7.07 -4.15 -13.94
CA ILE A 439 -6.38 -3.62 -12.76
C ILE A 439 -5.68 -4.76 -12.00
N ASN A 440 -6.32 -5.92 -11.86
CA ASN A 440 -5.68 -7.07 -11.19
C ASN A 440 -4.42 -7.54 -11.93
N GLU A 441 -4.47 -7.66 -13.25
CA GLU A 441 -3.33 -8.08 -14.06
C GLU A 441 -2.22 -7.03 -14.07
N ALA A 442 -2.56 -5.73 -14.05
CA ALA A 442 -1.58 -4.67 -13.89
C ALA A 442 -0.88 -4.76 -12.52
N MET A 443 -1.61 -5.00 -11.42
CA MET A 443 -1.03 -5.24 -10.09
C MET A 443 -0.19 -6.52 -10.02
N ARG A 444 -0.49 -7.53 -10.86
CA ARG A 444 0.36 -8.73 -10.97
C ARG A 444 1.70 -8.38 -11.63
N LEU A 445 1.66 -7.65 -12.74
CA LEU A 445 2.87 -7.25 -13.44
C LEU A 445 3.69 -6.22 -12.65
N TYR A 446 3.03 -5.32 -11.92
CA TYR A 446 3.63 -4.20 -11.21
C TYR A 446 3.10 -4.12 -9.76
N PRO A 447 3.53 -5.02 -8.87
CA PRO A 447 3.07 -5.07 -7.49
C PRO A 447 3.62 -3.93 -6.63
N GLN A 448 2.80 -3.44 -5.69
CA GLN A 448 3.11 -2.31 -4.82
C GLN A 448 3.05 -2.71 -3.34
N PRO A 449 4.17 -2.89 -2.63
CA PRO A 449 5.56 -2.86 -3.11
C PRO A 449 5.97 -4.14 -3.86
N PRO A 450 7.08 -4.13 -4.61
CA PRO A 450 7.63 -5.32 -5.26
C PRO A 450 8.26 -6.32 -4.29
N VAL A 451 8.58 -5.89 -3.06
CA VAL A 451 9.19 -6.71 -2.01
C VAL A 451 8.53 -6.43 -0.66
N LEU A 452 8.15 -7.49 0.06
CA LEU A 452 7.70 -7.38 1.46
C LEU A 452 8.84 -7.75 2.41
N ILE A 453 9.11 -6.86 3.37
CA ILE A 453 10.21 -7.02 4.34
C ILE A 453 9.71 -7.62 5.65
N ARG A 454 10.43 -8.59 6.20
CA ARG A 454 10.20 -9.18 7.53
C ARG A 454 11.53 -9.43 8.24
N ARG A 455 11.49 -9.57 9.56
CA ARG A 455 12.60 -10.12 10.35
C ARG A 455 12.12 -11.29 11.19
N ALA A 456 12.87 -12.39 11.17
CA ALA A 456 12.60 -13.53 12.04
C ALA A 456 12.87 -13.15 13.50
N LEU A 457 11.87 -13.25 14.36
CA LEU A 457 11.99 -13.09 15.82
C LEU A 457 12.41 -14.39 16.50
N GLN A 458 12.14 -15.53 15.84
CA GLN A 458 12.46 -16.88 16.29
C GLN A 458 12.97 -17.69 15.11
N ASP A 459 13.70 -18.75 15.39
CA ASP A 459 14.10 -19.70 14.35
C ASP A 459 12.86 -20.29 13.65
N ASP A 460 12.96 -20.38 12.32
CA ASP A 460 11.93 -21.04 11.51
C ASP A 460 12.57 -21.90 10.42
N LYS A 461 11.81 -22.88 9.95
CA LYS A 461 12.30 -23.89 8.99
C LYS A 461 11.51 -23.82 7.69
N PHE A 462 12.22 -23.88 6.58
CA PHE A 462 11.71 -23.93 5.21
C PHE A 462 12.35 -25.10 4.49
N ASP A 463 11.61 -26.20 4.32
CA ASP A 463 12.13 -27.50 3.90
C ASP A 463 13.36 -27.92 4.73
N GLN A 464 14.55 -28.05 4.13
CA GLN A 464 15.80 -28.37 4.82
C GLN A 464 16.50 -27.15 5.45
N TYR A 465 16.08 -25.93 5.11
CA TYR A 465 16.78 -24.71 5.51
C TYR A 465 16.24 -24.17 6.84
N VAL A 466 17.16 -23.82 7.73
CA VAL A 466 16.84 -23.10 8.97
C VAL A 466 17.16 -21.62 8.76
N VAL A 467 16.19 -20.76 9.06
CA VAL A 467 16.36 -19.31 9.15
C VAL A 467 16.46 -18.95 10.63
N PRO A 468 17.65 -18.54 11.11
CA PRO A 468 17.81 -18.15 12.51
C PRO A 468 17.07 -16.85 12.84
N ALA A 469 16.70 -16.69 14.12
CA ALA A 469 16.26 -15.43 14.68
C ALA A 469 17.24 -14.29 14.36
N GLY A 470 16.70 -13.10 14.11
CA GLY A 470 17.44 -11.92 13.67
C GLY A 470 17.66 -11.82 12.16
N SER A 471 17.37 -12.86 11.37
CA SER A 471 17.51 -12.80 9.92
C SER A 471 16.47 -11.86 9.29
N ASP A 472 16.92 -10.94 8.43
CA ASP A 472 16.04 -10.14 7.57
C ASP A 472 15.63 -10.94 6.32
N LEU A 473 14.34 -10.93 6.00
CA LEU A 473 13.73 -11.65 4.89
C LEU A 473 13.04 -10.69 3.92
N PHE A 474 13.26 -10.90 2.63
CA PHE A 474 12.59 -10.22 1.53
C PHE A 474 11.72 -11.22 0.77
N ILE A 475 10.40 -11.09 0.90
CA ILE A 475 9.46 -11.82 0.06
C ILE A 475 9.33 -11.03 -1.24
N SER A 476 9.90 -11.55 -2.33
CA SER A 476 9.81 -10.91 -3.65
C SER A 476 8.45 -11.18 -4.27
N VAL A 477 7.55 -10.22 -4.12
CA VAL A 477 6.22 -10.25 -4.76
C VAL A 477 6.38 -10.23 -6.27
N TRP A 478 7.34 -9.45 -6.77
CA TRP A 478 7.73 -9.45 -8.18
C TRP A 478 8.06 -10.86 -8.70
N ASN A 479 8.87 -11.63 -7.97
CA ASN A 479 9.22 -13.00 -8.37
C ASN A 479 8.01 -13.93 -8.31
N LEU A 480 7.20 -13.86 -7.25
CA LEU A 480 5.97 -14.66 -7.13
C LEU A 480 5.02 -14.39 -8.29
N HIS A 481 4.84 -13.12 -8.66
CA HIS A 481 3.89 -12.72 -9.69
C HIS A 481 4.39 -12.97 -11.11
N ARG A 482 5.70 -13.14 -11.31
CA ARG A 482 6.32 -13.37 -12.63
C ARG A 482 7.01 -14.73 -12.75
N SER A 483 6.84 -15.61 -11.77
CA SER A 483 7.45 -16.93 -11.81
C SER A 483 6.86 -17.77 -12.95
N PRO A 484 7.69 -18.28 -13.89
CA PRO A 484 7.22 -19.17 -14.95
C PRO A 484 6.74 -20.53 -14.43
N ALA A 485 7.04 -20.87 -13.17
CA ALA A 485 6.51 -22.06 -12.51
C ALA A 485 5.09 -21.86 -11.93
N LEU A 486 4.66 -20.60 -11.75
CA LEU A 486 3.36 -20.25 -11.16
C LEU A 486 2.39 -19.67 -12.18
N TRP A 487 2.89 -19.02 -13.23
CA TRP A 487 2.09 -18.30 -14.22
C TRP A 487 2.47 -18.72 -15.63
N ASP A 488 1.47 -19.08 -16.43
CA ASP A 488 1.64 -19.26 -17.87
C ASP A 488 1.89 -17.89 -18.54
N GLU A 489 2.89 -17.82 -19.42
CA GLU A 489 3.34 -16.59 -20.07
C GLU A 489 3.44 -15.40 -19.07
N PRO A 490 4.33 -15.49 -18.06
CA PRO A 490 4.31 -14.62 -16.88
C PRO A 490 4.54 -13.13 -17.20
N GLU A 491 5.21 -12.84 -18.31
CA GLU A 491 5.52 -11.47 -18.72
C GLU A 491 4.43 -10.82 -19.57
N LYS A 492 3.49 -11.60 -20.11
CA LYS A 492 2.39 -11.08 -20.93
C LYS A 492 1.28 -10.49 -20.07
N PHE A 493 0.72 -9.36 -20.51
CA PHE A 493 -0.49 -8.78 -19.95
C PHE A 493 -1.71 -9.54 -20.48
N LYS A 494 -2.32 -10.37 -19.62
CA LYS A 494 -3.48 -11.22 -19.96
C LYS A 494 -4.56 -11.12 -18.87
N PRO A 495 -5.45 -10.11 -18.89
CA PRO A 495 -6.50 -9.93 -17.89
C PRO A 495 -7.37 -11.18 -17.63
N GLU A 496 -7.58 -12.00 -18.67
CA GLU A 496 -8.37 -13.23 -18.65
C GLU A 496 -7.71 -14.41 -17.90
N ARG A 497 -6.47 -14.28 -17.42
CA ARG A 497 -5.73 -15.39 -16.80
C ARG A 497 -6.31 -15.91 -15.49
N PHE A 498 -7.08 -15.09 -14.78
CA PHE A 498 -7.63 -15.41 -13.46
C PHE A 498 -8.93 -16.24 -13.54
N GLY A 499 -9.10 -16.99 -14.62
CA GLY A 499 -10.30 -17.77 -14.88
C GLY A 499 -11.49 -16.91 -15.36
N PRO A 500 -12.71 -17.47 -15.30
CA PRO A 500 -13.92 -16.80 -15.78
C PRO A 500 -14.16 -15.42 -15.14
N LEU A 501 -14.71 -14.48 -15.91
CA LEU A 501 -15.00 -13.11 -15.44
C LEU A 501 -16.06 -13.07 -14.33
N ASP A 502 -16.96 -14.05 -14.30
CA ASP A 502 -17.97 -14.24 -13.25
C ASP A 502 -17.44 -14.97 -12.01
N GLY A 503 -16.19 -15.42 -12.05
CA GLY A 503 -15.49 -16.01 -10.91
C GLY A 503 -15.06 -14.97 -9.85
N PRO A 504 -14.52 -15.44 -8.72
CA PRO A 504 -14.05 -14.57 -7.64
C PRO A 504 -12.96 -13.61 -8.13
N ILE A 505 -12.89 -12.42 -7.52
CA ILE A 505 -11.78 -11.49 -7.77
C ILE A 505 -10.49 -12.11 -7.22
N PRO A 506 -9.40 -12.19 -8.02
CA PRO A 506 -8.17 -12.82 -7.59
C PRO A 506 -7.58 -12.09 -6.39
N ASN A 507 -7.11 -12.85 -5.41
CA ASN A 507 -6.47 -12.36 -4.20
C ASN A 507 -5.49 -13.40 -3.63
N GLU A 508 -4.91 -13.15 -2.46
CA GLU A 508 -3.92 -14.03 -1.85
C GLU A 508 -4.46 -15.41 -1.49
N VAL A 509 -5.76 -15.53 -1.25
CA VAL A 509 -6.41 -16.79 -0.90
C VAL A 509 -6.77 -17.57 -2.15
N THR A 510 -7.39 -16.93 -3.16
CA THR A 510 -7.82 -17.63 -4.39
C THR A 510 -6.63 -18.15 -5.19
N GLU A 511 -5.51 -17.40 -5.20
CA GLU A 511 -4.30 -17.74 -5.95
C GLU A 511 -3.24 -18.44 -5.09
N ASN A 512 -3.61 -18.94 -3.90
CA ASN A 512 -2.72 -19.65 -2.99
C ASN A 512 -1.38 -18.92 -2.74
N PHE A 513 -1.44 -17.61 -2.46
CA PHE A 513 -0.28 -16.73 -2.21
C PHE A 513 0.68 -16.53 -3.40
N SER A 514 0.34 -17.02 -4.60
CA SER A 514 1.08 -16.70 -5.84
C SER A 514 0.79 -15.28 -6.32
N TYR A 515 -0.38 -14.74 -5.96
CA TYR A 515 -0.80 -13.35 -6.19
C TYR A 515 -1.01 -12.66 -4.83
N LEU A 516 -0.44 -11.47 -4.64
CA LEU A 516 -0.35 -10.75 -3.36
C LEU A 516 -0.50 -9.23 -3.58
N PRO A 517 -1.56 -8.76 -4.25
CA PRO A 517 -1.73 -7.33 -4.59
C PRO A 517 -1.79 -6.44 -3.34
N PHE A 518 -2.31 -7.00 -2.23
CA PHE A 518 -2.52 -6.29 -0.97
C PHE A 518 -1.77 -6.95 0.20
N GLY A 519 -0.68 -7.67 -0.12
CA GLY A 519 0.03 -8.52 0.84
C GLY A 519 -0.80 -9.75 1.23
N GLY A 520 -0.72 -10.17 2.49
CA GLY A 520 -1.49 -11.31 2.98
C GLY A 520 -1.35 -11.55 4.48
N GLY A 521 -2.23 -12.41 4.98
CA GLY A 521 -2.26 -12.85 6.38
C GLY A 521 -2.51 -11.72 7.39
N ARG A 522 -1.89 -11.79 8.57
CA ARG A 522 -2.24 -10.90 9.69
C ARG A 522 -1.95 -9.43 9.40
N ARG A 523 -0.95 -9.15 8.56
CA ARG A 523 -0.50 -7.80 8.18
C ARG A 523 -1.00 -7.38 6.79
N LYS A 524 -2.09 -7.99 6.29
CA LYS A 524 -2.75 -7.61 5.02
C LYS A 524 -3.18 -6.14 5.05
N CYS A 525 -3.15 -5.47 3.89
CA CYS A 525 -3.69 -4.13 3.72
C CYS A 525 -5.11 -4.03 4.30
N ILE A 526 -5.41 -2.93 4.98
CA ILE A 526 -6.77 -2.66 5.51
C ILE A 526 -7.63 -1.89 4.50
N GLY A 527 -7.00 -1.23 3.52
CA GLY A 527 -7.67 -0.45 2.47
C GLY A 527 -7.73 -1.17 1.13
N ASP A 528 -7.74 -2.51 1.12
CA ASP A 528 -7.75 -3.30 -0.13
C ASP A 528 -9.00 -3.02 -0.98
N GLN A 529 -10.18 -3.01 -0.35
CA GLN A 529 -11.43 -2.67 -1.03
C GLN A 529 -11.50 -1.19 -1.43
N PHE A 530 -11.04 -0.29 -0.55
CA PHE A 530 -11.00 1.15 -0.81
C PHE A 530 -10.17 1.45 -2.07
N ALA A 531 -8.92 0.97 -2.11
CA ALA A 531 -7.99 1.24 -3.21
C ALA A 531 -8.45 0.60 -4.53
N LEU A 532 -9.05 -0.58 -4.49
CA LEU A 532 -9.60 -1.21 -5.70
C LEU A 532 -10.77 -0.40 -6.27
N PHE A 533 -11.66 0.12 -5.42
CA PHE A 533 -12.79 0.94 -5.84
C PHE A 533 -12.33 2.31 -6.35
N GLU A 534 -11.36 2.93 -5.67
CA GLU A 534 -10.72 4.16 -6.13
C GLU A 534 -10.16 3.99 -7.55
N ALA A 535 -9.35 2.94 -7.77
CA ALA A 535 -8.77 2.65 -9.08
C ALA A 535 -9.83 2.34 -10.14
N LEU A 536 -10.89 1.60 -9.79
CA LEU A 536 -12.01 1.29 -10.69
C LEU A 536 -12.76 2.55 -11.12
N VAL A 537 -13.08 3.44 -10.17
CA VAL A 537 -13.79 4.68 -10.45
C VAL A 537 -12.95 5.57 -11.37
N ALA A 538 -11.70 5.83 -10.98
CA ALA A 538 -10.79 6.67 -11.73
C ALA A 538 -10.58 6.14 -13.15
N LEU A 539 -10.21 4.86 -13.30
CA LEU A 539 -9.97 4.25 -14.60
C LEU A 539 -11.23 4.27 -15.48
N SER A 540 -12.38 3.88 -14.95
CA SER A 540 -13.63 3.82 -15.73
C SER A 540 -14.03 5.19 -16.26
N MET A 541 -13.97 6.23 -15.42
CA MET A 541 -14.30 7.60 -15.83
C MET A 541 -13.32 8.16 -16.87
N LEU A 542 -12.02 7.87 -16.73
CA LEU A 542 -11.02 8.30 -17.69
C LEU A 542 -11.16 7.58 -19.03
N MET A 543 -11.35 6.26 -19.02
CA MET A 543 -11.56 5.47 -20.25
C MET A 543 -12.89 5.80 -20.94
N ARG A 544 -13.91 6.24 -20.21
CA ARG A 544 -15.15 6.78 -20.80
C ARG A 544 -14.89 8.04 -21.64
N ARG A 545 -14.03 8.94 -21.15
CA ARG A 545 -13.90 10.31 -21.69
C ARG A 545 -12.74 10.49 -22.65
N TYR A 546 -11.66 9.72 -22.50
CA TYR A 546 -10.40 9.97 -23.18
C TYR A 546 -9.81 8.74 -23.87
N GLU A 547 -9.00 9.00 -24.88
CA GLU A 547 -8.05 8.07 -25.48
C GLU A 547 -6.64 8.51 -25.07
N PHE A 548 -5.81 7.54 -24.68
CA PHE A 548 -4.45 7.79 -24.23
C PHE A 548 -3.46 7.05 -25.13
N THR A 549 -2.41 7.73 -25.57
CA THR A 549 -1.32 7.14 -26.35
C THR A 549 0.02 7.60 -25.82
N LEU A 550 1.02 6.71 -25.76
CA LEU A 550 2.36 7.06 -25.31
C LEU A 550 2.99 8.16 -26.18
N ASP A 551 3.64 9.14 -25.56
CA ASP A 551 4.49 10.09 -26.26
C ASP A 551 5.86 9.46 -26.54
N THR A 552 6.03 8.96 -27.76
CA THR A 552 7.28 8.30 -28.19
C THR A 552 8.45 9.26 -28.39
N SER A 553 8.24 10.58 -28.27
CA SER A 553 9.33 11.57 -28.30
C SER A 553 10.08 11.67 -26.96
N LYS A 554 9.52 11.12 -25.89
CA LYS A 554 10.10 11.10 -24.53
C LYS A 554 10.96 9.84 -24.33
N PRO A 555 11.83 9.83 -23.29
CA PRO A 555 12.58 8.63 -22.94
C PRO A 555 11.64 7.42 -22.71
N PRO A 556 12.08 6.19 -23.03
CA PRO A 556 11.30 4.99 -22.77
C PRO A 556 10.91 4.87 -21.29
N VAL A 557 9.71 4.34 -21.04
CA VAL A 557 9.21 4.08 -19.68
C VAL A 557 10.06 2.97 -19.04
N GLY A 558 10.98 3.37 -18.16
CA GLY A 558 11.74 2.48 -17.30
C GLY A 558 11.10 2.36 -15.92
N MET A 559 11.56 1.41 -15.11
CA MET A 559 11.15 1.25 -13.72
C MET A 559 12.23 1.79 -12.78
N THR A 560 11.82 2.45 -11.71
CA THR A 560 12.63 2.72 -10.52
C THR A 560 11.91 2.16 -9.30
N THR A 561 12.66 1.92 -8.21
CA THR A 561 12.11 1.35 -6.98
C THR A 561 12.15 2.36 -5.85
N GLY A 562 11.08 2.38 -5.07
CA GLY A 562 10.95 3.07 -3.80
C GLY A 562 10.06 2.25 -2.87
N ALA A 563 9.14 2.94 -2.18
CA ALA A 563 8.02 2.25 -1.54
C ALA A 563 7.09 1.59 -2.57
N THR A 564 6.99 2.16 -3.77
CA THR A 564 6.28 1.60 -4.92
C THR A 564 7.21 1.50 -6.14
N ILE A 565 6.73 0.90 -7.22
CA ILE A 565 7.39 0.93 -8.53
C ILE A 565 6.99 2.22 -9.22
N HIS A 566 7.93 3.13 -9.40
CA HIS A 566 7.73 4.38 -10.15
C HIS A 566 8.33 4.26 -11.55
N THR A 567 7.95 5.17 -12.45
CA THR A 567 8.65 5.27 -13.73
C THR A 567 9.98 6.03 -13.57
N THR A 568 10.94 5.80 -14.46
CA THR A 568 12.22 6.52 -14.42
C THR A 568 12.15 7.96 -14.89
N SER A 569 11.12 8.32 -15.68
CA SER A 569 11.07 9.61 -16.40
C SER A 569 9.66 10.13 -16.65
N GLY A 570 8.69 9.71 -15.82
CA GLY A 570 7.27 10.00 -16.01
C GLY A 570 6.62 9.07 -17.04
N LEU A 571 5.28 8.99 -16.97
CA LEU A 571 4.44 8.34 -17.99
C LEU A 571 3.84 9.41 -18.90
N HIS A 572 4.63 9.86 -19.87
CA HIS A 572 4.18 10.91 -20.79
C HIS A 572 3.23 10.37 -21.86
N MET A 573 2.02 10.94 -21.92
CA MET A 573 0.97 10.51 -22.84
C MET A 573 0.29 11.68 -23.53
N HIS A 574 -0.03 11.50 -24.81
CA HIS A 574 -1.01 12.34 -25.50
C HIS A 574 -2.43 11.90 -25.14
N ILE A 575 -3.29 12.89 -25.00
CA ILE A 575 -4.67 12.70 -24.57
C ILE A 575 -5.58 13.24 -25.66
N LYS A 576 -6.57 12.46 -26.07
CA LYS A 576 -7.61 12.88 -27.02
C LYS A 576 -8.97 12.65 -26.40
N ARG A 577 -9.89 13.60 -26.56
CA ARG A 577 -11.28 13.40 -26.13
C ARG A 577 -11.95 12.36 -27.04
N ARG A 578 -12.67 11.41 -26.44
CA ARG A 578 -13.46 10.41 -27.18
C ARG A 578 -14.66 11.08 -27.85
N ASP A 579 -14.95 10.68 -29.09
CA ASP A 579 -16.21 11.00 -29.73
C ASP A 579 -17.27 10.00 -29.27
N LEU A 580 -18.22 10.48 -28.47
CA LEU A 580 -19.31 9.66 -27.92
C LEU A 580 -20.60 9.75 -28.74
N SER A 581 -20.60 10.49 -29.86
CA SER A 581 -21.81 10.69 -30.69
C SER A 581 -22.38 9.40 -31.29
N SER A 582 -21.53 8.38 -31.48
CA SER A 582 -21.89 7.06 -32.02
C SER A 582 -22.18 6.02 -30.94
N VAL A 583 -21.98 6.34 -29.66
CA VAL A 583 -22.20 5.40 -28.56
C VAL A 583 -23.68 5.45 -28.15
N PRO A 584 -24.41 4.32 -28.14
CA PRO A 584 -25.82 4.31 -27.77
C PRO A 584 -26.04 4.90 -26.37
N PRO A 585 -27.16 5.62 -26.16
CA PRO A 585 -27.49 6.10 -24.82
C PRO A 585 -27.65 4.90 -23.86
N PRO A 586 -27.23 5.05 -22.59
CA PRO A 586 -27.26 3.95 -21.63
C PRO A 586 -28.67 3.40 -21.47
N ALA A 587 -28.80 2.08 -21.37
CA ALA A 587 -30.09 1.44 -21.11
C ALA A 587 -30.68 1.98 -19.79
N VAL A 588 -31.85 2.61 -19.87
CA VAL A 588 -32.57 3.12 -18.69
C VAL A 588 -32.94 1.94 -17.81
N ARG A 589 -32.40 1.88 -16.59
CA ARG A 589 -32.77 0.83 -15.62
C ARG A 589 -34.01 1.25 -14.84
N SER A 590 -35.01 0.38 -14.83
CA SER A 590 -36.03 0.35 -13.79
C SER A 590 -35.38 -0.03 -12.46
N ALA A 591 -35.57 0.80 -11.44
CA ALA A 591 -35.07 0.56 -10.10
C ALA A 591 -35.83 -0.60 -9.43
N GLU A 592 -35.50 -1.85 -9.78
CA GLU A 592 -35.80 -2.98 -8.91
C GLU A 592 -34.57 -3.21 -8.02
N ALA A 593 -34.68 -2.80 -6.76
CA ALA A 593 -33.68 -3.07 -5.74
C ALA A 593 -33.68 -4.59 -5.44
N PRO A 594 -32.62 -5.35 -5.78
CA PRO A 594 -32.52 -6.73 -5.32
C PRO A 594 -32.09 -6.69 -3.85
N ALA A 595 -32.80 -7.42 -2.99
CA ALA A 595 -32.40 -7.64 -1.61
C ALA A 595 -30.97 -8.20 -1.57
N TYR A 596 -30.09 -7.45 -0.90
CA TYR A 596 -28.67 -7.74 -0.80
C TYR A 596 -28.43 -8.99 0.07
N ALA A 597 -28.00 -10.09 -0.54
CA ALA A 597 -27.30 -11.17 0.14
C ALA A 597 -25.96 -11.42 -0.59
N PHE A 598 -24.91 -10.74 -0.16
CA PHE A 598 -23.56 -11.23 -0.44
C PHE A 598 -23.34 -12.45 0.45
N ALA A 599 -23.14 -13.61 -0.16
CA ALA A 599 -22.72 -14.80 0.56
C ALA A 599 -21.40 -14.50 1.28
N CYS A 600 -21.48 -14.29 2.59
CA CYS A 600 -20.35 -14.50 3.47
C CYS A 600 -19.83 -15.91 3.21
N GLY A 601 -18.52 -16.06 3.11
CA GLY A 601 -17.88 -17.31 3.50
C GLY A 601 -18.18 -17.55 4.98
N ALA A 602 -19.38 -18.03 5.28
CA ALA A 602 -19.61 -18.80 6.48
C ALA A 602 -18.69 -20.01 6.37
N ALA A 603 -17.96 -20.30 7.44
CA ALA A 603 -17.17 -21.51 7.57
C ALA A 603 -17.98 -22.70 7.04
N SER A 604 -17.57 -23.24 5.89
CA SER A 604 -18.21 -24.44 5.37
C SER A 604 -17.93 -25.55 6.37
N SER A 605 -19.01 -26.02 6.99
CA SER A 605 -19.12 -27.33 7.60
C SER A 605 -18.25 -28.35 6.87
N ALA A 606 -17.44 -29.08 7.64
CA ALA A 606 -16.62 -30.18 7.17
C ALA A 606 -17.40 -31.09 6.21
N PRO A 607 -16.80 -31.56 5.10
CA PRO A 607 -17.46 -32.51 4.22
C PRO A 607 -17.68 -33.83 4.98
N ALA A 608 -18.91 -34.31 4.95
CA ALA A 608 -19.24 -35.67 5.34
C ALA A 608 -18.45 -36.67 4.46
N PRO A 609 -17.85 -37.72 5.03
CA PRO A 609 -17.07 -38.68 4.25
C PRO A 609 -18.02 -39.59 3.45
N SER A 610 -17.79 -39.72 2.14
CA SER A 610 -18.34 -40.82 1.35
C SER A 610 -17.37 -42.02 1.34
N PRO A 611 -17.88 -43.25 1.17
CA PRO A 611 -17.29 -44.44 1.74
C PRO A 611 -16.14 -44.98 0.90
N VAL A 612 -14.97 -45.16 1.52
CA VAL A 612 -13.91 -45.99 0.96
C VAL A 612 -13.98 -47.36 1.62
N ALA A 613 -14.09 -48.37 0.77
CA ALA A 613 -14.18 -49.77 1.11
C ALA A 613 -12.96 -50.25 1.94
N ALA A 614 -13.26 -51.24 2.78
CA ALA A 614 -12.42 -51.83 3.80
C ALA A 614 -11.12 -52.49 3.31
N ALA A 615 -10.07 -52.41 4.13
CA ALA A 615 -9.19 -53.54 4.44
C ALA A 615 -8.29 -53.28 5.68
N ALA A 616 -8.59 -54.04 6.75
CA ALA A 616 -7.69 -54.68 7.72
C ALA A 616 -6.65 -53.89 8.56
N ALA A 617 -7.03 -53.67 9.83
CA ALA A 617 -6.36 -54.11 11.08
C ALA A 617 -4.84 -53.90 11.31
N ALA A 618 -4.48 -53.14 12.36
CA ALA A 618 -4.02 -53.67 13.66
C ALA A 618 -3.67 -52.56 14.68
N SER A 619 -4.29 -52.66 15.87
CA SER A 619 -3.87 -52.37 17.27
C SER A 619 -2.66 -51.44 17.52
N THR A 620 -2.60 -50.50 18.48
CA THR A 620 -3.02 -50.49 19.89
C THR A 620 -2.83 -49.08 20.50
N ALA A 621 -3.57 -48.81 21.57
CA ALA A 621 -3.26 -47.97 22.76
C ALA A 621 -3.91 -46.57 22.86
N ALA A 622 -4.52 -46.37 24.03
CA ALA A 622 -5.47 -45.34 24.44
C ALA A 622 -4.79 -44.12 25.13
N PRO A 623 -5.54 -43.03 25.43
CA PRO A 623 -5.01 -41.66 25.59
C PRO A 623 -4.92 -41.17 27.04
N ALA A 624 -4.22 -40.05 27.24
CA ALA A 624 -4.27 -39.24 28.46
C ALA A 624 -4.92 -37.88 28.18
N ALA A 625 -5.81 -37.50 29.10
CA ALA A 625 -6.78 -36.42 29.01
C ALA A 625 -6.25 -35.04 29.45
N GLY A 626 -6.97 -33.98 29.05
CA GLY A 626 -6.83 -32.62 29.58
C GLY A 626 -7.69 -31.63 28.81
N GLY A 627 -8.97 -31.50 29.20
CA GLY A 627 -9.96 -30.64 28.55
C GLY A 627 -9.99 -29.19 29.06
N CYS A 628 -10.43 -28.29 28.19
CA CYS A 628 -11.05 -26.99 28.51
C CYS A 628 -12.58 -27.14 28.50
N PRO A 629 -13.34 -26.45 29.38
CA PRO A 629 -14.78 -26.28 29.20
C PRO A 629 -15.18 -24.83 28.87
N PHE A 630 -16.44 -24.70 28.42
CA PHE A 630 -17.26 -23.49 28.17
C PHE A 630 -17.45 -23.06 26.70
N HIS A 631 -18.47 -23.60 26.04
CA HIS A 631 -19.80 -22.97 25.99
C HIS A 631 -20.82 -23.91 25.31
N MET A 632 -21.87 -24.27 26.05
CA MET A 632 -23.08 -24.92 25.54
C MET A 632 -24.01 -23.88 24.90
N GLY A 633 -24.61 -24.25 23.77
CA GLY A 633 -25.63 -23.50 23.06
C GLY A 633 -27.03 -23.65 23.68
N ALA A 634 -27.81 -22.58 23.60
CA ALA A 634 -29.23 -22.54 23.90
C ALA A 634 -30.05 -22.82 22.62
N ALA A 635 -30.91 -23.83 22.67
CA ALA A 635 -31.92 -24.12 21.66
C ALA A 635 -33.26 -23.45 22.05
N ALA A 636 -33.90 -22.82 21.07
CA ALA A 636 -35.20 -22.16 21.21
C ALA A 636 -36.36 -23.17 21.27
N ALA A 637 -37.32 -22.85 22.12
CA ALA A 637 -38.51 -23.64 22.45
C ALA A 637 -39.65 -23.50 21.41
N ALA A 638 -40.43 -24.56 21.26
CA ALA A 638 -41.77 -24.55 20.68
C ALA A 638 -42.85 -24.43 21.79
N ALA A 639 -43.95 -23.78 21.44
CA ALA A 639 -45.05 -23.28 22.29
C ALA A 639 -45.93 -24.36 22.98
N PRO A 640 -46.78 -23.99 23.98
CA PRO A 640 -47.32 -24.87 25.03
C PRO A 640 -48.78 -25.30 24.81
N PRO A 641 -49.37 -26.01 25.79
CA PRO A 641 -50.62 -25.47 26.35
C PRO A 641 -50.80 -25.60 27.89
N ALA A 642 -51.47 -24.58 28.42
CA ALA A 642 -52.46 -24.52 29.51
C ALA A 642 -52.38 -25.47 30.73
N ALA A 643 -52.31 -24.90 31.95
CA ALA A 643 -53.50 -24.67 32.82
C ALA A 643 -53.11 -24.40 34.30
N ALA A 644 -53.85 -23.46 34.89
CA ALA A 644 -54.30 -23.35 36.29
C ALA A 644 -53.31 -23.10 37.46
N GLY A 645 -53.58 -22.03 38.21
CA GLY A 645 -53.83 -22.17 39.65
C GLY A 645 -52.96 -21.38 40.65
N ALA A 646 -53.43 -20.17 40.98
CA ALA A 646 -53.63 -19.62 42.35
C ALA A 646 -52.47 -19.38 43.36
N GLY A 647 -52.57 -18.22 44.05
CA GLY A 647 -52.19 -17.99 45.47
C GLY A 647 -50.82 -17.34 45.69
N VAL A 648 -50.69 -16.02 45.84
CA VAL A 648 -50.82 -15.22 47.08
C VAL A 648 -50.01 -15.78 48.27
N VAL A 649 -49.03 -15.02 48.79
CA VAL A 649 -48.98 -14.42 50.15
C VAL A 649 -47.63 -13.71 50.41
N MET A 650 -47.75 -12.59 51.12
CA MET A 650 -46.77 -11.64 51.65
C MET A 650 -45.72 -12.16 52.66
N GLY A 651 -44.67 -11.34 52.85
CA GLY A 651 -43.91 -11.16 54.09
C GLY A 651 -42.40 -10.97 53.80
N GLY A 652 -41.68 -9.92 54.18
CA GLY A 652 -41.89 -8.92 55.23
C GLY A 652 -40.69 -8.94 56.21
N ALA A 653 -40.06 -7.78 56.42
CA ALA A 653 -38.99 -7.42 57.38
C ALA A 653 -37.55 -7.89 57.03
N ALA A 654 -36.52 -7.05 56.86
CA ALA A 654 -36.05 -5.79 57.47
C ALA A 654 -35.27 -5.92 58.80
N VAL A 655 -34.17 -5.13 58.85
CA VAL A 655 -33.30 -4.75 59.99
C VAL A 655 -32.21 -5.77 60.36
N GLY A 656 -30.92 -5.43 60.49
CA GLY A 656 -30.21 -4.16 60.38
C GLY A 656 -28.82 -4.24 61.03
N LEU A 657 -27.96 -3.32 60.59
CA LEU A 657 -26.85 -2.67 61.31
C LEU A 657 -25.64 -3.48 61.82
N GLY A 658 -24.46 -3.06 61.32
CA GLY A 658 -23.47 -2.44 62.21
C GLY A 658 -22.05 -3.01 62.18
N GLY A 659 -21.08 -2.15 61.88
CA GLY A 659 -19.70 -2.28 62.37
C GLY A 659 -18.61 -2.17 61.30
N GLY A 660 -18.07 -0.97 61.11
CA GLY A 660 -16.81 -0.76 60.40
C GLY A 660 -15.58 -0.90 61.32
N VAL A 661 -14.37 -0.88 60.75
CA VAL A 661 -13.17 -0.15 61.20
C VAL A 661 -12.07 -0.27 60.12
N SER A 662 -11.26 0.78 60.04
CA SER A 662 -10.24 1.20 59.07
C SER A 662 -8.81 0.68 59.37
N ILE A 663 -7.86 1.13 58.54
CA ILE A 663 -6.37 1.16 58.64
C ILE A 663 -5.71 -0.08 57.97
N GLY A 664 -4.74 -0.01 57.05
CA GLY A 664 -3.83 1.02 56.50
C GLY A 664 -2.74 0.31 55.65
N PRO A 665 -1.83 1.04 54.97
CA PRO A 665 -1.09 0.60 53.77
C PRO A 665 0.39 0.22 53.99
N SER A 666 1.06 -0.36 52.96
CA SER A 666 2.51 -0.44 52.60
C SER A 666 2.78 -1.77 51.86
N GLY A 667 3.62 -1.97 50.83
CA GLY A 667 4.59 -1.16 50.09
C GLY A 667 5.60 -2.11 49.42
N LEU A 668 5.87 -1.93 48.12
CA LEU A 668 7.14 -2.04 47.35
C LEU A 668 6.87 -2.19 45.85
#